data_AF-A0A2Z6EUZ1-F1
#
_entry.id   AF-A0A2Z6EUZ1-F1
#
_cell.length_a   1.000
_cell.length_b   1.000
_cell.length_c   1.000
_cell.angle_alpha   90.00
_cell.angle_beta   90.00
_cell.angle_gamma   90.00
#
_symmetry.space_group_name_H-M   'P 1'
#
loop_
_entity.id
_entity.type
_entity.pdbx_description
1 polymer ?
#
loop_
_entity_poly.entity_id
_entity_poly.type
_entity_poly.pdbx_seq_one_letter_code
_entity_poly.pdbx_strand_id
1 'polypeptide(L)'
;MFTPISSSAIQSYAAVQKSPAPSLLSLPLEIQEEIESRLDATALQALFEALTTVSHNGKLTDSTILKLHLLQQRVPSEYQYDLARSDTNLKIFALNQLKSLWKSNQLDQVVEKPMLFKLLLLVCDPEIFEFLKKTIQQAPELKQRLLHWVERSKTEEVQTIAANALTLLVKAGIALTGQDFREIRVPGADLSYGVFAHTQFEEADLSGSNLQGAWLSQANLSNAKMGKVRFGERSALEIGNWVHACGYSPDGRWLAVASEAHSIKLYDAKTLKLKHAFEGHQGEVMSVAFSADGKWLASGGEDLTARLWSIASDFKKEPKTFSWHRDAVTSVSLSPDGRWLAAANYDEVKLWDTVSDSERTPKIFEGHSDSVMSVLFSADGKWLASGSKDNTVKLWYVESSPNQTPKTFAGHYESVTSVSFSADGKWLASGSEDETVKLWRVKSGVDQIPKTFKGHSDNVNSVSFSADGKWLASASDDKTVKLWWVEGSSEQMPKTFEGHGSYVNSVSFNPDGKWLASGSNDNTVKLWRLERGLDQTPKLFEGHLDRVTSISLSADGKQLASGGFDNTVKLWSVESDSERVLKTFGHPDGVTSVSLSADGEWLASGGFDKTVKLWRVGSDSEQAFKIFEGHSDRVTSVSLSPDGKWLASGSQDRTVKLWSLENGSEQAPTTFQGHYDGVTSVSFSVDSKWLASAGWDRNIKLWRVEHGLEQVPKIFQGRADDRSVYSISFSNDGKWLASGRWDRAKLWALESSTEQVPKIFSGHRGAVNSVAFSADSQWLATGSEDKTVKLWSLPLGQCVTTIKDFNGFIYSVVWQKLEEGKTHLITAGADKTIRKWRIEGEEKKYEAVLEWTSYQAMLMATEAHLKGAVGLSEMNAQLLRQRGAVIQ
;
A
#
# COMPACT_ATOMS: atom_id res chain seq x y z
N MET A 1 -74.76 32.28 -8.46
CA MET A 1 -74.02 33.07 -7.46
C MET A 1 -72.54 32.81 -7.66
N PHE A 2 -71.80 33.91 -7.86
CA PHE A 2 -70.40 34.15 -7.53
C PHE A 2 -69.30 33.08 -7.75
N THR A 3 -68.58 33.30 -8.87
CA THR A 3 -67.13 33.55 -9.00
C THR A 3 -66.07 32.42 -8.87
N PRO A 4 -64.91 32.57 -9.57
CA PRO A 4 -64.24 31.52 -10.33
C PRO A 4 -62.74 31.34 -9.93
N ILE A 5 -62.01 30.40 -10.58
CA ILE A 5 -60.55 30.50 -10.78
C ILE A 5 -60.16 30.05 -12.20
N SER A 6 -59.36 30.93 -12.83
CA SER A 6 -58.61 31.02 -14.10
C SER A 6 -57.97 29.73 -14.66
N SER A 7 -58.04 29.43 -15.97
CA SER A 7 -57.27 29.98 -17.13
C SER A 7 -55.74 29.94 -16.94
N SER A 8 -54.93 29.30 -17.78
CA SER A 8 -54.87 29.53 -19.23
C SER A 8 -54.13 28.39 -19.96
N ALA A 9 -54.60 28.13 -21.18
CA ALA A 9 -54.03 27.25 -22.17
C ALA A 9 -53.16 28.02 -23.17
N ILE A 10 -52.15 27.33 -23.70
CA ILE A 10 -51.77 27.24 -25.13
C ILE A 10 -52.01 28.48 -26.01
N GLN A 11 -50.91 29.08 -26.48
CA GLN A 11 -50.68 29.71 -27.80
C GLN A 11 -49.14 29.73 -27.98
N SER A 12 -48.49 29.60 -29.14
CA SER A 12 -48.83 29.41 -30.54
C SER A 12 -47.51 29.14 -31.30
N TYR A 13 -47.62 28.65 -32.53
CA TYR A 13 -46.54 28.22 -33.44
C TYR A 13 -45.57 29.33 -33.91
N ALA A 14 -44.34 28.90 -34.16
CA ALA A 14 -43.37 29.33 -35.18
C ALA A 14 -42.64 30.69 -35.07
N ALA A 15 -41.35 30.62 -34.74
CA ALA A 15 -40.32 31.49 -35.32
C ALA A 15 -39.02 30.69 -35.54
N VAL A 16 -38.60 30.65 -36.80
CA VAL A 16 -37.32 30.09 -37.28
C VAL A 16 -36.17 30.80 -36.55
N GLN A 17 -35.35 30.04 -35.80
CA GLN A 17 -34.05 30.52 -35.32
C GLN A 17 -32.92 29.66 -35.89
N LYS A 18 -31.99 30.36 -36.52
CA LYS A 18 -30.70 29.89 -37.04
C LYS A 18 -29.98 29.02 -36.00
N SER A 19 -29.41 27.93 -36.48
CA SER A 19 -28.38 27.15 -35.77
C SER A 19 -27.28 28.09 -35.23
N PRO A 20 -26.92 28.02 -33.94
CA PRO A 20 -25.70 28.68 -33.47
C PRO A 20 -24.48 27.88 -33.95
N ALA A 21 -23.41 28.58 -34.32
CA ALA A 21 -22.10 27.98 -34.52
C ALA A 21 -21.67 27.21 -33.25
N PRO A 22 -20.93 26.10 -33.36
CA PRO A 22 -20.47 25.37 -32.18
C PRO A 22 -19.49 26.26 -31.42
N SER A 23 -19.85 26.65 -30.21
CA SER A 23 -18.98 27.35 -29.27
C SER A 23 -18.62 26.39 -28.14
N LEU A 24 -17.47 26.66 -27.49
CA LEU A 24 -16.86 25.88 -26.41
C LEU A 24 -17.89 25.33 -25.39
N LEU A 25 -18.97 26.06 -25.13
CA LEU A 25 -20.03 25.80 -24.14
C LEU A 25 -20.82 24.48 -24.25
N SER A 26 -20.59 23.65 -25.27
CA SER A 26 -21.29 22.34 -25.41
C SER A 26 -20.55 21.15 -24.81
N LEU A 27 -19.29 21.32 -24.40
CA LEU A 27 -18.54 20.29 -23.67
C LEU A 27 -18.67 20.53 -22.15
N PRO A 28 -18.72 19.46 -21.33
CA PRO A 28 -18.58 19.58 -19.87
C PRO A 28 -17.33 20.39 -19.52
N LEU A 29 -17.45 21.32 -18.55
CA LEU A 29 -16.39 22.27 -18.18
C LEU A 29 -15.08 21.55 -17.80
N GLU A 30 -15.18 20.36 -17.21
CA GLU A 30 -14.04 19.53 -16.82
C GLU A 30 -13.22 19.05 -18.03
N ILE A 31 -13.85 18.84 -19.19
CA ILE A 31 -13.18 18.39 -20.42
C ILE A 31 -12.47 19.56 -21.11
N GLN A 32 -13.02 20.77 -21.04
CA GLN A 32 -12.33 21.97 -21.54
C GLN A 32 -11.03 22.22 -20.78
N GLU A 33 -11.10 22.21 -19.45
CA GLU A 33 -9.96 22.51 -18.59
C GLU A 33 -8.85 21.44 -18.72
N GLU A 34 -9.21 20.19 -18.96
CA GLU A 34 -8.24 19.10 -19.16
C GLU A 34 -7.59 19.09 -20.56
N ILE A 35 -8.30 19.57 -21.60
CA ILE A 35 -7.76 19.74 -22.96
C ILE A 35 -6.86 20.99 -23.02
N GLU A 36 -7.27 22.09 -22.38
CA GLU A 36 -6.54 23.35 -22.35
C GLU A 36 -5.26 23.30 -21.51
N SER A 37 -5.20 22.42 -20.49
CA SER A 37 -4.02 22.26 -19.65
C SER A 37 -2.93 21.34 -20.22
N ARG A 38 -3.19 20.63 -21.34
CA ARG A 38 -2.30 19.56 -21.84
C ARG A 38 -1.79 19.72 -23.26
N LEU A 39 -2.32 20.65 -24.05
CA LEU A 39 -1.98 20.83 -25.46
C LEU A 39 -1.40 22.22 -25.73
N ASP A 40 -0.41 22.33 -26.61
CA ASP A 40 0.03 23.63 -27.11
C ASP A 40 -1.04 24.26 -28.03
N ALA A 41 -1.02 25.59 -28.18
CA ALA A 41 -2.05 26.33 -28.90
C ALA A 41 -2.25 25.88 -30.37
N THR A 42 -1.19 25.38 -31.01
CA THR A 42 -1.19 24.82 -32.38
C THR A 42 -1.90 23.47 -32.43
N ALA A 43 -1.68 22.60 -31.44
CA ALA A 43 -2.34 21.31 -31.33
C ALA A 43 -3.83 21.44 -30.95
N LEU A 44 -4.18 22.44 -30.13
CA LEU A 44 -5.55 22.83 -29.82
C LEU A 44 -6.31 23.29 -31.07
N GLN A 45 -5.68 24.09 -31.92
CA GLN A 45 -6.26 24.55 -33.19
C GLN A 45 -6.52 23.39 -34.16
N ALA A 46 -5.57 22.45 -34.27
CA ALA A 46 -5.69 21.27 -35.13
C ALA A 46 -6.76 20.27 -34.63
N LEU A 47 -6.84 20.07 -33.31
CA LEU A 47 -7.88 19.25 -32.68
C LEU A 47 -9.27 19.88 -32.87
N PHE A 48 -9.36 21.21 -32.76
CA PHE A 48 -10.59 21.98 -32.95
C PHE A 48 -11.09 21.94 -34.40
N GLU A 49 -10.19 22.11 -35.39
CA GLU A 49 -10.52 21.93 -36.80
C GLU A 49 -10.92 20.49 -37.11
N ALA A 50 -10.27 19.50 -36.50
CA ALA A 50 -10.62 18.09 -36.68
C ALA A 50 -12.00 17.74 -36.10
N LEU A 51 -12.37 18.28 -34.92
CA LEU A 51 -13.65 18.04 -34.24
C LEU A 51 -14.83 18.75 -34.89
N THR A 52 -14.62 19.93 -35.49
CA THR A 52 -15.69 20.75 -36.09
C THR A 52 -15.97 20.44 -37.56
N THR A 53 -15.04 19.80 -38.29
CA THR A 53 -15.15 19.64 -39.76
C THR A 53 -15.49 18.23 -40.26
N VAL A 54 -15.90 17.32 -39.37
CA VAL A 54 -16.19 15.94 -39.79
C VAL A 54 -17.44 15.88 -40.65
N SER A 55 -17.23 15.85 -41.95
CA SER A 55 -18.26 15.77 -42.99
C SER A 55 -17.97 14.63 -43.94
N HIS A 56 -19.01 13.92 -44.35
CA HIS A 56 -18.93 12.90 -45.40
C HIS A 56 -19.79 13.37 -46.56
N ASN A 57 -19.18 13.53 -47.74
CA ASN A 57 -19.80 14.12 -48.93
C ASN A 57 -20.40 15.52 -48.70
N GLY A 58 -19.69 16.38 -47.96
CA GLY A 58 -20.07 17.79 -47.77
C GLY A 58 -21.23 18.05 -46.80
N LYS A 59 -21.71 17.02 -46.07
CA LYS A 59 -22.65 17.18 -44.95
C LYS A 59 -22.02 16.72 -43.64
N LEU A 60 -22.27 17.49 -42.57
CA LEU A 60 -21.96 17.10 -41.20
C LEU A 60 -22.64 15.76 -40.89
N THR A 61 -21.87 14.79 -40.42
CA THR A 61 -22.35 13.44 -40.17
C THR A 61 -22.77 13.30 -38.71
N ASP A 62 -24.00 12.84 -38.41
CA ASP A 62 -24.42 12.52 -37.04
C ASP A 62 -24.04 11.11 -36.58
N SER A 63 -23.48 10.29 -37.49
CA SER A 63 -23.01 8.94 -37.16
C SER A 63 -21.70 8.99 -36.38
N THR A 64 -21.74 8.59 -35.11
CA THR A 64 -20.59 8.50 -34.20
C THR A 64 -19.47 7.61 -34.77
N ILE A 65 -19.83 6.54 -35.49
CA ILE A 65 -18.90 5.61 -36.14
C ILE A 65 -18.13 6.29 -37.28
N LEU A 66 -18.81 7.11 -38.09
CA LEU A 66 -18.20 7.87 -39.18
C LEU A 66 -17.35 9.03 -38.67
N LYS A 67 -17.81 9.69 -37.59
CA LYS A 67 -17.01 10.74 -36.92
C LYS A 67 -15.68 10.20 -36.42
N LEU A 68 -15.71 9.05 -35.75
CA LEU A 68 -14.52 8.38 -35.24
C LEU A 68 -13.55 7.98 -36.36
N HIS A 69 -14.06 7.42 -37.47
CA HIS A 69 -13.23 7.01 -38.60
C HIS A 69 -12.50 8.18 -39.27
N LEU A 70 -13.17 9.32 -39.44
CA LEU A 70 -12.61 10.52 -40.05
C LEU A 70 -11.69 11.32 -39.10
N LEU A 71 -11.99 11.35 -37.79
CA LEU A 71 -11.11 11.92 -36.76
C LEU A 71 -9.80 11.11 -36.63
N GLN A 72 -9.87 9.78 -36.72
CA GLN A 72 -8.71 8.89 -36.64
C GLN A 72 -7.73 9.01 -37.82
N GLN A 73 -8.18 9.47 -38.99
CA GLN A 73 -7.27 9.77 -40.11
C GLN A 73 -6.50 11.09 -39.91
N ARG A 74 -6.96 11.97 -39.01
CA ARG A 74 -6.45 13.34 -38.85
C ARG A 74 -5.77 13.61 -37.50
N VAL A 75 -6.05 12.83 -36.46
CA VAL A 75 -5.48 12.99 -35.11
C VAL A 75 -4.29 12.04 -34.91
N PRO A 76 -3.10 12.54 -34.49
CA PRO A 76 -1.94 11.71 -34.17
C PRO A 76 -2.27 10.59 -33.17
N SER A 77 -1.69 9.41 -33.36
CA SER A 77 -1.98 8.18 -32.58
C SER A 77 -1.84 8.33 -31.07
N GLU A 78 -1.04 9.29 -30.60
CA GLU A 78 -0.85 9.60 -29.19
C GLU A 78 -2.07 10.24 -28.50
N TYR A 79 -2.92 10.96 -29.24
CA TYR A 79 -4.14 11.62 -28.71
C TYR A 79 -5.41 10.79 -28.92
N GLN A 80 -5.34 9.71 -29.71
CA GLN A 80 -6.48 8.83 -29.97
C GLN A 80 -6.95 8.11 -28.69
N TYR A 81 -6.03 7.86 -27.75
CA TYR A 81 -6.31 7.26 -26.45
C TYR A 81 -7.14 8.18 -25.54
N ASP A 82 -6.76 9.46 -25.43
CA ASP A 82 -7.47 10.44 -24.59
C ASP A 82 -8.84 10.80 -25.17
N LEU A 83 -8.95 10.89 -26.50
CA LEU A 83 -10.22 11.12 -27.19
C LEU A 83 -11.21 9.98 -26.96
N ALA A 84 -10.79 8.73 -27.16
CA ALA A 84 -11.63 7.56 -26.92
C ALA A 84 -12.09 7.48 -25.45
N ARG A 85 -11.21 7.84 -24.51
CA ARG A 85 -11.52 7.87 -23.06
C ARG A 85 -12.55 8.93 -22.68
N SER A 86 -12.67 10.02 -23.42
CA SER A 86 -13.60 11.12 -23.14
C SER A 86 -15.02 10.91 -23.70
N ASP A 87 -15.20 10.05 -24.72
CA ASP A 87 -16.49 9.89 -25.40
C ASP A 87 -17.38 8.81 -24.74
N THR A 88 -18.34 9.25 -23.92
CA THR A 88 -19.31 8.41 -23.22
C THR A 88 -20.21 7.61 -24.16
N ASN A 89 -20.56 8.15 -25.33
CA ASN A 89 -21.42 7.45 -26.29
C ASN A 89 -20.68 6.30 -26.97
N LEU A 90 -19.40 6.50 -27.27
CA LEU A 90 -18.53 5.46 -27.80
C LEU A 90 -18.36 4.31 -26.80
N LYS A 91 -18.20 4.62 -25.51
CA LYS A 91 -18.09 3.62 -24.44
C LYS A 91 -19.36 2.79 -24.27
N ILE A 92 -20.53 3.45 -24.20
CA ILE A 92 -21.82 2.77 -24.11
C ILE A 92 -22.05 1.88 -25.34
N PHE A 93 -21.71 2.37 -26.53
CA PHE A 93 -21.79 1.58 -27.76
C PHE A 93 -20.85 0.37 -27.71
N ALA A 94 -19.58 0.57 -27.32
CA ALA A 94 -18.58 -0.49 -27.18
C ALA A 94 -19.06 -1.59 -26.23
N LEU A 95 -19.52 -1.18 -25.04
CA LEU A 95 -20.03 -2.08 -24.00
C LEU A 95 -21.26 -2.86 -24.49
N ASN A 96 -22.19 -2.19 -25.18
CA ASN A 96 -23.38 -2.84 -25.73
C ASN A 96 -23.04 -3.83 -26.85
N GLN A 97 -22.08 -3.51 -27.71
CA GLN A 97 -21.59 -4.44 -28.73
C GLN A 97 -20.92 -5.66 -28.08
N LEU A 98 -20.03 -5.46 -27.11
CA LEU A 98 -19.37 -6.54 -26.36
C LEU A 98 -20.39 -7.45 -25.64
N LYS A 99 -21.39 -6.86 -24.96
CA LYS A 99 -22.50 -7.59 -24.34
C LYS A 99 -23.33 -8.36 -25.38
N SER A 100 -23.60 -7.77 -26.53
CA SER A 100 -24.34 -8.42 -27.62
C SER A 100 -23.57 -9.62 -28.18
N LEU A 101 -22.26 -9.44 -28.42
CA LEU A 101 -21.36 -10.46 -28.96
C LEU A 101 -21.16 -11.62 -27.97
N TRP A 102 -21.11 -11.32 -26.67
CA TRP A 102 -21.12 -12.33 -25.62
C TRP A 102 -22.43 -13.12 -25.60
N LYS A 103 -23.58 -12.44 -25.62
CA LYS A 103 -24.90 -13.09 -25.65
C LYS A 103 -25.09 -14.00 -26.88
N SER A 104 -24.47 -13.67 -28.02
CA SER A 104 -24.53 -14.49 -29.22
C SER A 104 -23.45 -15.58 -29.31
N ASN A 105 -22.63 -15.75 -28.27
CA ASN A 105 -21.45 -16.65 -28.26
C ASN A 105 -20.50 -16.41 -29.46
N GLN A 106 -20.45 -15.16 -29.94
CA GLN A 106 -19.63 -14.72 -31.07
C GLN A 106 -18.50 -13.78 -30.65
N LEU A 107 -18.33 -13.54 -29.34
CA LEU A 107 -17.16 -12.84 -28.80
C LEU A 107 -15.85 -13.50 -29.27
N ASP A 108 -15.93 -14.78 -29.55
CA ASP A 108 -14.93 -15.66 -30.16
C ASP A 108 -14.48 -15.25 -31.58
N GLN A 109 -15.38 -14.71 -32.40
CA GLN A 109 -15.11 -14.25 -33.78
C GLN A 109 -14.60 -12.79 -33.85
N VAL A 110 -14.62 -12.11 -32.69
CA VAL A 110 -14.28 -10.69 -32.54
C VAL A 110 -12.76 -10.49 -32.43
N VAL A 111 -12.06 -11.48 -31.86
CA VAL A 111 -10.60 -11.45 -31.71
C VAL A 111 -9.88 -11.55 -33.07
N GLU A 112 -10.59 -11.98 -34.13
CA GLU A 112 -10.08 -12.04 -35.50
C GLU A 112 -10.33 -10.76 -36.32
N LYS A 113 -11.08 -9.77 -35.79
CA LYS A 113 -11.46 -8.55 -36.52
C LYS A 113 -10.69 -7.30 -36.02
N PRO A 114 -9.80 -6.71 -36.83
CA PRO A 114 -9.01 -5.52 -36.49
C PRO A 114 -9.85 -4.30 -36.03
N MET A 115 -11.13 -4.24 -36.41
CA MET A 115 -12.03 -3.13 -36.09
C MET A 115 -12.49 -3.10 -34.62
N LEU A 116 -12.66 -4.27 -33.97
CA LEU A 116 -13.01 -4.33 -32.54
C LEU A 116 -11.78 -4.19 -31.63
N PHE A 117 -10.59 -4.39 -32.18
CA PHE A 117 -9.32 -4.15 -31.50
C PHE A 117 -9.09 -2.66 -31.14
N LYS A 118 -9.74 -1.73 -31.86
CA LYS A 118 -9.80 -0.31 -31.50
C LYS A 118 -10.69 -0.01 -30.29
N LEU A 119 -11.64 -0.88 -29.95
CA LEU A 119 -12.47 -0.75 -28.74
C LEU A 119 -11.71 -1.17 -27.49
N LEU A 120 -10.62 -1.93 -27.62
CA LEU A 120 -9.77 -2.32 -26.48
C LEU A 120 -8.94 -1.16 -25.92
N LEU A 121 -8.79 -0.05 -26.65
CA LEU A 121 -8.28 1.21 -26.09
C LEU A 121 -9.19 1.74 -24.96
N LEU A 122 -10.46 1.33 -24.95
CA LEU A 122 -11.45 1.60 -23.91
C LEU A 122 -11.44 0.56 -22.78
N VAL A 123 -10.53 -0.43 -22.76
CA VAL A 123 -10.38 -1.35 -21.60
C VAL A 123 -10.03 -0.60 -20.33
N CYS A 124 -9.47 0.61 -20.45
CA CYS A 124 -9.25 1.48 -19.30
C CYS A 124 -10.55 2.12 -18.77
N ASP A 125 -11.69 1.93 -19.45
CA ASP A 125 -13.01 2.27 -18.94
C ASP A 125 -13.46 1.22 -17.92
N PRO A 126 -13.83 1.61 -16.68
CA PRO A 126 -14.15 0.66 -15.61
C PRO A 126 -15.28 -0.32 -15.96
N GLU A 127 -16.31 0.11 -16.69
CA GLU A 127 -17.45 -0.75 -16.98
C GLU A 127 -17.13 -1.82 -18.03
N ILE A 128 -16.34 -1.44 -19.05
CA ILE A 128 -15.86 -2.37 -20.07
C ILE A 128 -14.84 -3.33 -19.45
N PHE A 129 -13.95 -2.82 -18.59
CA PHE A 129 -12.99 -3.61 -17.84
C PHE A 129 -13.66 -4.70 -17.01
N GLU A 130 -14.61 -4.32 -16.16
CA GLU A 130 -15.33 -5.25 -15.29
C GLU A 130 -16.12 -6.29 -16.08
N PHE A 131 -16.74 -5.88 -17.20
CA PHE A 131 -17.39 -6.81 -18.10
C PHE A 131 -16.39 -7.83 -18.67
N LEU A 132 -15.26 -7.38 -19.22
CA LEU A 132 -14.25 -8.26 -19.81
C LEU A 132 -13.58 -9.17 -18.77
N LYS A 133 -13.22 -8.64 -17.59
CA LYS A 133 -12.68 -9.40 -16.46
C LYS A 133 -13.59 -10.56 -16.11
N LYS A 134 -14.87 -10.28 -15.84
CA LYS A 134 -15.87 -11.29 -15.51
C LYS A 134 -16.05 -12.32 -16.64
N THR A 135 -16.04 -11.86 -17.88
CA THR A 135 -16.22 -12.70 -19.06
C THR A 135 -15.05 -13.67 -19.25
N ILE A 136 -13.81 -13.18 -19.13
CA ILE A 136 -12.59 -13.98 -19.28
C ILE A 136 -12.47 -15.02 -18.17
N GLN A 137 -12.83 -14.67 -16.93
CA GLN A 137 -12.85 -15.61 -15.81
C GLN A 137 -13.90 -16.72 -15.99
N GLN A 138 -15.03 -16.42 -16.64
CA GLN A 138 -16.14 -17.37 -16.84
C GLN A 138 -16.01 -18.23 -18.11
N ALA A 139 -15.15 -17.88 -19.07
CA ALA A 139 -14.98 -18.58 -20.34
C ALA A 139 -13.55 -19.12 -20.57
N PRO A 140 -13.30 -20.42 -20.28
CA PRO A 140 -12.02 -21.06 -20.53
C PRO A 140 -11.57 -20.99 -22.00
N GLU A 141 -12.51 -21.08 -22.95
CA GLU A 141 -12.23 -21.00 -24.39
C GLU A 141 -11.65 -19.64 -24.79
N LEU A 142 -12.18 -18.55 -24.21
CA LEU A 142 -11.68 -17.20 -24.46
C LEU A 142 -10.25 -17.01 -23.93
N LYS A 143 -9.97 -17.55 -22.73
CA LYS A 143 -8.61 -17.58 -22.16
C LYS A 143 -7.63 -18.30 -23.09
N GLN A 144 -7.98 -19.49 -23.58
CA GLN A 144 -7.13 -20.25 -24.49
C GLN A 144 -6.86 -19.51 -25.81
N ARG A 145 -7.87 -18.84 -26.38
CA ARG A 145 -7.71 -18.04 -27.61
C ARG A 145 -6.83 -16.81 -27.40
N LEU A 146 -6.96 -16.11 -26.28
CA LEU A 146 -6.08 -14.98 -25.95
C LEU A 146 -4.63 -15.44 -25.81
N LEU A 147 -4.39 -16.57 -25.13
CA LEU A 147 -3.06 -17.20 -25.07
C LEU A 147 -2.55 -17.60 -26.47
N HIS A 148 -3.43 -18.12 -27.33
CA HIS A 148 -3.07 -18.45 -28.70
C HIS A 148 -2.57 -17.24 -29.51
N TRP A 149 -3.15 -16.04 -29.32
CA TRP A 149 -2.62 -14.82 -29.93
C TRP A 149 -1.24 -14.43 -29.40
N VAL A 150 -0.99 -14.64 -28.11
CA VAL A 150 0.34 -14.43 -27.50
C VAL A 150 1.34 -15.40 -28.13
N GLU A 151 0.98 -16.67 -28.31
CA GLU A 151 1.81 -17.68 -28.96
C GLU A 151 2.12 -17.36 -30.43
N ARG A 152 1.11 -16.92 -31.21
CA ARG A 152 1.30 -16.53 -32.61
C ARG A 152 2.31 -15.39 -32.78
N SER A 153 2.50 -14.55 -31.76
CA SER A 153 3.51 -13.48 -31.82
C SER A 153 4.94 -13.99 -31.98
N LYS A 154 5.23 -15.25 -31.62
CA LYS A 154 6.55 -15.86 -31.79
C LYS A 154 6.95 -15.89 -33.27
N THR A 155 6.01 -16.18 -34.17
CA THR A 155 6.27 -16.36 -35.60
C THR A 155 5.66 -15.26 -36.48
N GLU A 156 4.52 -14.69 -36.10
CA GLU A 156 3.75 -13.75 -36.92
C GLU A 156 3.87 -12.29 -36.47
N GLU A 157 3.65 -11.34 -37.39
CA GLU A 157 3.60 -9.89 -37.10
C GLU A 157 2.27 -9.47 -36.46
N VAL A 158 2.02 -9.97 -35.26
CA VAL A 158 0.79 -9.73 -34.48
C VAL A 158 1.10 -9.12 -33.11
N GLN A 159 2.25 -8.44 -32.98
CA GLN A 159 2.81 -8.00 -31.70
C GLN A 159 1.85 -7.13 -30.88
N THR A 160 1.17 -6.20 -31.54
CA THR A 160 0.18 -5.35 -30.88
C THR A 160 -1.00 -6.18 -30.35
N ILE A 161 -1.47 -7.16 -31.14
CA ILE A 161 -2.58 -8.05 -30.78
C ILE A 161 -2.20 -8.91 -29.58
N ALA A 162 -1.01 -9.49 -29.62
CA ALA A 162 -0.45 -10.27 -28.53
C ALA A 162 -0.23 -9.44 -27.25
N ALA A 163 0.30 -8.22 -27.36
CA ALA A 163 0.50 -7.32 -26.22
C ALA A 163 -0.82 -6.99 -25.51
N ASN A 164 -1.88 -6.74 -26.28
CA ASN A 164 -3.20 -6.47 -25.72
C ASN A 164 -3.86 -7.73 -25.17
N ALA A 165 -3.73 -8.87 -25.85
CA ALA A 165 -4.24 -10.15 -25.35
C ALA A 165 -3.61 -10.50 -24.00
N LEU A 166 -2.29 -10.36 -23.88
CA LEU A 166 -1.58 -10.59 -22.63
C LEU A 166 -1.97 -9.57 -21.55
N THR A 167 -2.14 -8.30 -21.93
CA THR A 167 -2.65 -7.25 -21.02
C THR A 167 -4.02 -7.64 -20.47
N LEU A 168 -4.97 -8.06 -21.31
CA LEU A 168 -6.30 -8.49 -20.88
C LEU A 168 -6.26 -9.68 -19.93
N LEU A 169 -5.43 -10.69 -20.21
CA LEU A 169 -5.27 -11.85 -19.33
C LEU A 169 -4.78 -11.41 -17.94
N VAL A 170 -3.73 -10.59 -17.89
CA VAL A 170 -3.17 -10.03 -16.64
C VAL A 170 -4.22 -9.21 -15.90
N LYS A 171 -4.93 -8.34 -16.61
CA LYS A 171 -5.93 -7.45 -16.04
C LYS A 171 -7.20 -8.17 -15.58
N ALA A 172 -7.52 -9.31 -16.19
CA ALA A 172 -8.57 -10.21 -15.70
C ALA A 172 -8.15 -10.97 -14.42
N GLY A 173 -6.93 -10.77 -13.91
CA GLY A 173 -6.41 -11.46 -12.74
C GLY A 173 -5.99 -12.90 -13.00
N ILE A 174 -5.79 -13.28 -14.27
CA ILE A 174 -5.31 -14.63 -14.59
C ILE A 174 -3.84 -14.75 -14.20
N ALA A 175 -3.54 -15.69 -13.32
CA ALA A 175 -2.17 -16.09 -13.06
C ALA A 175 -1.60 -16.87 -14.26
N LEU A 176 -0.41 -16.44 -14.69
CA LEU A 176 0.32 -17.00 -15.83
C LEU A 176 1.57 -17.75 -15.35
N THR A 177 1.46 -18.34 -14.16
CA THR A 177 2.50 -19.13 -13.49
C THR A 177 2.91 -20.33 -14.36
N GLY A 178 4.21 -20.52 -14.55
CA GLY A 178 4.78 -21.64 -15.31
C GLY A 178 4.52 -21.62 -16.82
N GLN A 179 3.94 -20.54 -17.37
CA GLN A 179 3.70 -20.43 -18.81
C GLN A 179 5.00 -20.38 -19.62
N ASP A 180 4.96 -20.93 -20.83
CA ASP A 180 6.08 -20.90 -21.78
C ASP A 180 5.91 -19.75 -22.78
N PHE A 181 6.44 -18.60 -22.41
CA PHE A 181 6.44 -17.38 -23.21
C PHE A 181 7.82 -17.09 -23.84
N ARG A 182 8.59 -18.14 -24.14
CA ARG A 182 9.85 -17.97 -24.87
C ARG A 182 9.58 -17.36 -26.25
N GLU A 183 10.40 -16.40 -26.66
CA GLU A 183 10.35 -15.72 -27.95
C GLU A 183 9.07 -14.91 -28.24
N ILE A 184 8.16 -14.73 -27.27
CA ILE A 184 6.95 -13.92 -27.51
C ILE A 184 7.32 -12.47 -27.81
N ARG A 185 6.52 -11.79 -28.63
CA ARG A 185 6.74 -10.39 -28.99
C ARG A 185 5.54 -9.55 -28.55
N VAL A 186 5.64 -8.91 -27.38
CA VAL A 186 4.57 -8.16 -26.73
C VAL A 186 5.02 -6.76 -26.23
N PRO A 187 5.64 -5.94 -27.10
CA PRO A 187 6.12 -4.62 -26.71
C PRO A 187 4.97 -3.71 -26.28
N GLY A 188 5.17 -2.95 -25.21
CA GLY A 188 4.21 -1.98 -24.70
C GLY A 188 3.03 -2.56 -23.91
N ALA A 189 3.00 -3.88 -23.66
CA ALA A 189 1.95 -4.52 -22.88
C ALA A 189 1.89 -3.97 -21.44
N ASP A 190 0.68 -3.81 -20.88
CA ASP A 190 0.49 -3.46 -19.47
C ASP A 190 0.36 -4.73 -18.63
N LEU A 191 1.51 -5.25 -18.22
CA LEU A 191 1.69 -6.43 -17.39
C LEU A 191 1.74 -6.10 -15.88
N SER A 192 1.34 -4.88 -15.50
CA SER A 192 1.39 -4.46 -14.10
C SER A 192 0.46 -5.30 -13.24
N TYR A 193 0.97 -5.69 -12.08
CA TYR A 193 0.33 -6.54 -11.08
C TYR A 193 0.00 -7.97 -11.56
N GLY A 194 0.60 -8.40 -12.67
CA GLY A 194 0.43 -9.77 -13.18
C GLY A 194 1.25 -10.80 -12.40
N VAL A 195 0.73 -12.02 -12.31
CA VAL A 195 1.40 -13.16 -11.66
C VAL A 195 2.11 -14.01 -12.71
N PHE A 196 3.44 -14.02 -12.68
CA PHE A 196 4.32 -14.72 -13.62
C PHE A 196 5.39 -15.57 -12.90
N ALA A 197 5.01 -16.23 -11.81
CA ALA A 197 5.94 -17.10 -11.09
C ALA A 197 6.39 -18.25 -12.00
N HIS A 198 7.68 -18.62 -11.99
CA HIS A 198 8.25 -19.70 -12.83
C HIS A 198 8.04 -19.55 -14.36
N THR A 199 7.53 -18.43 -14.85
CA THR A 199 7.23 -18.20 -16.27
C THR A 199 8.52 -18.09 -17.08
N GLN A 200 8.55 -18.69 -18.27
CA GLN A 200 9.69 -18.63 -19.18
C GLN A 200 9.49 -17.49 -20.18
N PHE A 201 10.29 -16.43 -20.10
CA PHE A 201 10.32 -15.27 -21.01
C PHE A 201 11.63 -15.19 -21.80
N GLU A 202 12.32 -16.32 -21.99
CA GLU A 202 13.62 -16.31 -22.69
C GLU A 202 13.44 -15.73 -24.10
N GLU A 203 14.32 -14.81 -24.49
CA GLU A 203 14.30 -14.13 -25.80
C GLU A 203 13.01 -13.34 -26.12
N ALA A 204 12.12 -13.13 -25.14
CA ALA A 204 10.89 -12.37 -25.33
C ALA A 204 11.16 -10.87 -25.59
N ASP A 205 10.34 -10.24 -26.43
CA ASP A 205 10.31 -8.78 -26.59
C ASP A 205 9.27 -8.14 -25.67
N LEU A 206 9.77 -7.59 -24.55
CA LEU A 206 9.00 -6.88 -23.53
C LEU A 206 9.24 -5.36 -23.60
N SER A 207 9.78 -4.85 -24.71
CA SER A 207 10.20 -3.45 -24.80
C SER A 207 9.04 -2.49 -24.56
N GLY A 208 9.23 -1.52 -23.65
CA GLY A 208 8.23 -0.52 -23.29
C GLY A 208 7.08 -1.02 -22.43
N SER A 209 7.06 -2.31 -22.06
CA SER A 209 6.00 -2.90 -21.23
C SER A 209 6.03 -2.38 -19.78
N ASN A 210 4.86 -2.36 -19.14
CA ASN A 210 4.70 -1.98 -17.74
C ASN A 210 4.63 -3.24 -16.88
N LEU A 211 5.60 -3.44 -15.98
CA LEU A 211 5.69 -4.55 -15.02
C LEU A 211 5.60 -4.04 -13.57
N GLN A 212 4.96 -2.89 -13.36
CA GLN A 212 4.74 -2.35 -12.01
C GLN A 212 4.04 -3.37 -11.12
N GLY A 213 4.61 -3.67 -9.96
CA GLY A 213 4.02 -4.60 -9.00
C GLY A 213 3.85 -6.03 -9.50
N ALA A 214 4.53 -6.43 -10.58
CA ALA A 214 4.41 -7.80 -11.11
C ALA A 214 5.06 -8.84 -10.18
N TRP A 215 4.60 -10.08 -10.26
CA TRP A 215 5.23 -11.22 -9.60
C TRP A 215 6.10 -12.01 -10.57
N LEU A 216 7.40 -11.81 -10.50
CA LEU A 216 8.42 -12.44 -11.34
C LEU A 216 9.26 -13.48 -10.57
N SER A 217 8.79 -13.94 -9.41
CA SER A 217 9.55 -14.92 -8.61
C SER A 217 9.89 -16.16 -9.45
N GLN A 218 11.18 -16.51 -9.51
CA GLN A 218 11.72 -17.60 -10.33
C GLN A 218 11.39 -17.54 -11.83
N ALA A 219 10.96 -16.39 -12.35
CA ALA A 219 10.76 -16.20 -13.79
C ALA A 219 12.12 -16.17 -14.52
N ASN A 220 12.17 -16.69 -15.73
CA ASN A 220 13.37 -16.69 -16.56
C ASN A 220 13.23 -15.66 -17.69
N LEU A 221 13.90 -14.51 -17.58
CA LEU A 221 13.93 -13.45 -18.59
C LEU A 221 15.29 -13.37 -19.30
N SER A 222 15.98 -14.49 -19.44
CA SER A 222 17.29 -14.54 -20.11
C SER A 222 17.18 -14.09 -21.58
N ASN A 223 18.11 -13.24 -22.03
CA ASN A 223 18.12 -12.63 -23.36
C ASN A 223 16.87 -11.83 -23.76
N ALA A 224 15.94 -11.56 -22.84
CA ALA A 224 14.74 -10.78 -23.14
C ALA A 224 15.08 -9.32 -23.51
N LYS A 225 14.35 -8.74 -24.46
CA LYS A 225 14.45 -7.30 -24.77
C LYS A 225 13.61 -6.52 -23.77
N MET A 226 14.28 -5.75 -22.92
CA MET A 226 13.68 -5.01 -21.80
C MET A 226 13.89 -3.49 -21.92
N GLY A 227 14.12 -3.00 -23.14
CA GLY A 227 14.27 -1.58 -23.42
C GLY A 227 13.05 -0.78 -22.95
N LYS A 228 13.26 0.25 -22.11
CA LYS A 228 12.21 1.13 -21.59
C LYS A 228 11.11 0.44 -20.75
N VAL A 229 11.34 -0.78 -20.26
CA VAL A 229 10.42 -1.44 -19.31
C VAL A 229 10.25 -0.59 -18.05
N ARG A 230 9.01 -0.52 -17.55
CA ARG A 230 8.66 0.25 -16.35
C ARG A 230 8.27 -0.69 -15.22
N PHE A 231 8.99 -0.64 -14.10
CA PHE A 231 8.66 -1.40 -12.90
C PHE A 231 7.87 -0.60 -11.86
N GLY A 232 7.53 0.66 -12.15
CA GLY A 232 6.75 1.54 -11.28
C GLY A 232 7.50 2.07 -10.05
N GLU A 233 8.52 1.35 -9.60
CA GLU A 233 9.37 1.66 -8.45
C GLU A 233 10.77 2.11 -8.90
N ARG A 234 11.55 2.67 -7.95
CA ARG A 234 12.96 3.01 -8.13
C ARG A 234 13.80 2.24 -7.12
N SER A 235 15.03 1.91 -7.49
CA SER A 235 15.99 1.31 -6.54
C SER A 235 16.23 2.26 -5.37
N ALA A 236 16.41 1.68 -4.18
CA ALA A 236 16.89 2.42 -3.03
C ALA A 236 18.36 2.82 -3.24
N LEU A 237 18.73 4.03 -2.81
CA LEU A 237 20.13 4.45 -2.72
C LEU A 237 20.73 3.86 -1.44
N GLU A 238 21.74 3.00 -1.60
CA GLU A 238 22.55 2.51 -0.48
C GLU A 238 23.59 3.57 -0.09
N ILE A 239 23.39 4.23 1.05
CA ILE A 239 24.28 5.31 1.53
C ILE A 239 25.42 4.75 2.39
N GLY A 240 25.14 3.66 3.11
CA GLY A 240 26.08 2.93 3.97
C GLY A 240 26.12 3.38 5.43
N ASN A 241 25.46 4.49 5.78
CA ASN A 241 25.34 5.01 7.15
C ASN A 241 23.95 5.61 7.36
N TRP A 242 23.60 5.95 8.60
CA TRP A 242 22.32 6.58 8.92
C TRP A 242 22.12 7.87 8.13
N VAL A 243 20.91 8.05 7.61
CA VAL A 243 20.54 9.24 6.85
C VAL A 243 19.69 10.14 7.74
N HIS A 244 20.23 11.29 8.15
CA HIS A 244 19.51 12.25 8.99
C HIS A 244 18.57 13.14 8.18
N ALA A 245 19.02 13.59 7.00
CA ALA A 245 18.24 14.48 6.15
C ALA A 245 18.42 14.18 4.66
N CYS A 246 17.34 14.33 3.89
CA CYS A 246 17.38 14.34 2.44
C CYS A 246 16.48 15.45 1.88
N GLY A 247 16.86 16.04 0.76
CA GLY A 247 16.09 17.13 0.16
C GLY A 247 16.32 17.26 -1.33
N TYR A 248 15.24 17.58 -2.06
CA TYR A 248 15.34 17.91 -3.48
C TYR A 248 15.72 19.38 -3.69
N SER A 249 16.47 19.66 -4.76
CA SER A 249 16.61 21.03 -5.26
C SER A 249 15.27 21.53 -5.82
N PRO A 250 15.02 22.86 -5.85
CA PRO A 250 13.75 23.42 -6.34
C PRO A 250 13.43 23.12 -7.81
N ASP A 251 14.44 22.84 -8.63
CA ASP A 251 14.28 22.41 -10.03
C ASP A 251 14.09 20.88 -10.17
N GLY A 252 14.15 20.14 -9.07
CA GLY A 252 14.01 18.68 -9.02
C GLY A 252 15.18 17.92 -9.63
N ARG A 253 16.28 18.60 -9.98
CA ARG A 253 17.45 18.01 -10.64
C ARG A 253 18.36 17.26 -9.67
N TRP A 254 18.49 17.78 -8.45
CA TRP A 254 19.42 17.27 -7.45
C TRP A 254 18.68 16.71 -6.24
N LEU A 255 19.27 15.68 -5.64
CA LEU A 255 18.90 15.12 -4.35
C LEU A 255 20.13 15.20 -3.44
N ALA A 256 20.07 16.04 -2.42
CA ALA A 256 21.10 16.10 -1.37
C ALA A 256 20.75 15.11 -0.25
N VAL A 257 21.76 14.42 0.25
CA VAL A 257 21.65 13.44 1.33
C VAL A 257 22.71 13.74 2.37
N ALA A 258 22.26 14.06 3.59
CA ALA A 258 23.07 14.22 4.77
C ALA A 258 23.07 12.92 5.58
N SER A 259 24.24 12.46 5.97
CA SER A 259 24.41 11.19 6.69
C SER A 259 25.45 11.34 7.80
N GLU A 260 25.56 10.30 8.62
CA GLU A 260 26.58 10.16 9.67
C GLU A 260 28.02 10.28 9.13
N ALA A 261 28.24 10.15 7.81
CA ALA A 261 29.55 10.21 7.17
C ALA A 261 30.20 11.61 7.09
N HIS A 262 29.84 12.54 7.98
CA HIS A 262 30.34 13.93 8.08
C HIS A 262 30.33 14.73 6.76
N SER A 263 29.53 14.29 5.79
CA SER A 263 29.53 14.78 4.42
C SER A 263 28.13 14.78 3.83
N ILE A 264 27.95 15.60 2.81
CA ILE A 264 26.70 15.70 2.08
C ILE A 264 26.91 15.15 0.68
N LYS A 265 26.18 14.09 0.33
CA LYS A 265 26.23 13.50 -1.01
C LYS A 265 25.16 14.12 -1.89
N LEU A 266 25.57 14.61 -3.06
CA LEU A 266 24.69 15.21 -4.07
C LEU A 266 24.51 14.23 -5.23
N TYR A 267 23.29 13.77 -5.43
CA TYR A 267 22.91 12.85 -6.49
C TYR A 267 22.11 13.56 -7.57
N ASP A 268 22.28 13.13 -8.82
CA ASP A 268 21.32 13.46 -9.87
C ASP A 268 19.99 12.74 -9.59
N ALA A 269 18.93 13.49 -9.36
CA ALA A 269 17.63 12.97 -8.92
C ALA A 269 16.98 12.02 -9.94
N LYS A 270 17.34 12.11 -11.22
CA LYS A 270 16.77 11.28 -12.28
C LYS A 270 17.52 9.96 -12.43
N THR A 271 18.85 10.01 -12.39
CA THR A 271 19.73 8.86 -12.66
C THR A 271 20.25 8.20 -11.38
N LEU A 272 20.11 8.85 -10.23
CA LEU A 272 20.64 8.45 -8.93
C LEU A 272 22.16 8.25 -8.91
N LYS A 273 22.87 8.84 -9.88
CA LYS A 273 24.34 8.84 -9.90
C LYS A 273 24.87 9.94 -8.98
N LEU A 274 25.80 9.57 -8.11
CA LEU A 274 26.54 10.52 -7.29
C LEU A 274 27.27 11.50 -8.20
N LYS A 275 27.07 12.81 -7.98
CA LYS A 275 27.79 13.87 -8.69
C LYS A 275 28.90 14.48 -7.87
N HIS A 276 28.64 14.69 -6.59
CA HIS A 276 29.61 15.33 -5.71
C HIS A 276 29.38 14.89 -4.26
N ALA A 277 30.44 14.92 -3.46
CA ALA A 277 30.38 14.77 -2.01
C ALA A 277 31.01 16.02 -1.39
N PHE A 278 30.21 16.79 -0.67
CA PHE A 278 30.69 17.96 0.06
C PHE A 278 31.28 17.49 1.39
N GLU A 279 32.60 17.62 1.52
CA GLU A 279 33.36 17.27 2.71
C GLU A 279 33.77 18.54 3.46
N GLY A 280 33.70 18.51 4.80
CA GLY A 280 34.23 19.59 5.62
C GLY A 280 33.67 19.67 7.04
N HIS A 281 32.46 19.14 7.30
CA HIS A 281 31.96 18.99 8.66
C HIS A 281 32.85 18.03 9.47
N GLN A 282 32.99 18.28 10.77
CA GLN A 282 33.80 17.44 11.68
C GLN A 282 32.95 16.50 12.55
N GLY A 283 31.64 16.46 12.31
CA GLY A 283 30.67 15.59 12.95
C GLY A 283 29.50 15.31 12.01
N GLU A 284 28.47 14.63 12.51
CA GLU A 284 27.30 14.23 11.71
C GLU A 284 26.61 15.46 11.08
N VAL A 285 26.11 15.29 9.86
CA VAL A 285 25.34 16.36 9.19
C VAL A 285 23.86 16.11 9.43
N MET A 286 23.26 16.95 10.25
CA MET A 286 21.89 16.79 10.75
C MET A 286 20.84 17.30 9.77
N SER A 287 21.17 18.33 8.98
CA SER A 287 20.19 19.00 8.11
C SER A 287 20.81 19.56 6.85
N VAL A 288 20.02 19.60 5.77
CA VAL A 288 20.36 20.21 4.49
C VAL A 288 19.17 20.99 3.92
N ALA A 289 19.43 22.11 3.27
CA ALA A 289 18.41 22.93 2.60
C ALA A 289 18.96 23.62 1.37
N PHE A 290 18.26 23.55 0.24
CA PHE A 290 18.65 24.29 -0.98
C PHE A 290 18.16 25.74 -0.92
N SER A 291 18.89 26.65 -1.57
CA SER A 291 18.36 27.97 -1.92
C SER A 291 17.24 27.83 -2.96
N ALA A 292 16.31 28.78 -2.96
CA ALA A 292 15.19 28.78 -3.92
C ALA A 292 15.64 28.83 -5.40
N ASP A 293 16.82 29.41 -5.68
CA ASP A 293 17.42 29.42 -7.01
C ASP A 293 18.25 28.16 -7.34
N GLY A 294 18.37 27.22 -6.40
CA GLY A 294 19.09 25.95 -6.55
C GLY A 294 20.61 26.06 -6.64
N LYS A 295 21.19 27.26 -6.45
CA LYS A 295 22.64 27.48 -6.59
C LYS A 295 23.43 27.27 -5.30
N TRP A 296 22.75 27.23 -4.16
CA TRP A 296 23.38 27.06 -2.87
C TRP A 296 22.73 25.92 -2.10
N LEU A 297 23.55 25.23 -1.32
CA LEU A 297 23.12 24.22 -0.36
C LEU A 297 23.57 24.68 1.02
N ALA A 298 22.66 24.82 1.96
CA ALA A 298 22.97 25.00 3.37
C ALA A 298 23.04 23.63 4.06
N SER A 299 23.87 23.52 5.09
CA SER A 299 23.91 22.38 6.00
C SER A 299 24.13 22.79 7.44
N GLY A 300 23.60 21.99 8.37
CA GLY A 300 23.88 22.08 9.80
C GLY A 300 24.49 20.77 10.30
N GLY A 301 25.47 20.86 11.19
CA GLY A 301 26.16 19.69 11.72
C GLY A 301 26.32 19.69 13.23
N GLU A 302 26.67 18.52 13.76
CA GLU A 302 27.03 18.29 15.16
C GLU A 302 28.32 19.04 15.56
N ASP A 303 29.13 19.43 14.57
CA ASP A 303 30.33 20.25 14.76
C ASP A 303 30.07 21.71 15.14
N LEU A 304 28.84 22.04 15.57
CA LEU A 304 28.39 23.37 15.99
C LEU A 304 28.45 24.42 14.87
N THR A 305 28.45 23.99 13.60
CA THR A 305 28.51 24.90 12.45
C THR A 305 27.31 24.76 11.52
N ALA A 306 26.89 25.89 10.96
CA ALA A 306 26.11 25.92 9.74
C ALA A 306 27.03 26.30 8.57
N ARG A 307 26.84 25.69 7.40
CA ARG A 307 27.69 25.91 6.22
C ARG A 307 26.86 26.16 4.98
N LEU A 308 27.38 26.98 4.07
CA LEU A 308 26.76 27.29 2.79
C LEU A 308 27.71 26.94 1.64
N TRP A 309 27.29 25.98 0.84
CA TRP A 309 28.05 25.36 -0.25
C TRP A 309 27.54 25.87 -1.61
N SER A 310 28.47 26.15 -2.52
CA SER A 310 28.10 26.54 -3.88
C SER A 310 27.88 25.30 -4.75
N ILE A 311 26.73 25.24 -5.42
CA ILE A 311 26.39 24.22 -6.42
C ILE A 311 26.69 24.79 -7.82
N ALA A 312 27.92 25.28 -7.99
CA ALA A 312 28.43 25.76 -9.28
C ALA A 312 29.05 24.61 -10.08
N SER A 313 29.34 24.85 -11.36
CA SER A 313 29.82 23.84 -12.30
C SER A 313 31.15 23.16 -11.94
N ASP A 314 31.95 23.72 -11.03
CA ASP A 314 33.25 23.15 -10.64
C ASP A 314 33.33 22.63 -9.20
N PHE A 315 32.38 22.94 -8.31
CA PHE A 315 32.36 22.55 -6.90
C PHE A 315 33.64 22.89 -6.09
N LYS A 316 34.46 23.84 -6.57
CA LYS A 316 35.80 24.11 -5.98
C LYS A 316 35.83 25.18 -4.90
N LYS A 317 34.73 25.90 -4.68
CA LYS A 317 34.69 26.97 -3.68
C LYS A 317 34.50 26.39 -2.29
N GLU A 318 35.36 26.79 -1.36
CA GLU A 318 35.20 26.48 0.06
C GLU A 318 33.85 27.00 0.59
N PRO A 319 33.22 26.28 1.52
CA PRO A 319 31.94 26.69 2.09
C PRO A 319 32.08 27.95 2.94
N LYS A 320 31.08 28.83 2.87
CA LYS A 320 30.93 29.87 3.91
C LYS A 320 30.51 29.19 5.20
N THR A 321 31.31 29.35 6.26
CA THR A 321 31.07 28.72 7.56
C THR A 321 30.57 29.75 8.57
N PHE A 322 29.48 29.41 9.24
CA PHE A 322 28.80 30.18 10.27
C PHE A 322 28.95 29.43 11.60
N SER A 323 29.76 29.99 12.49
CA SER A 323 30.12 29.43 13.80
C SER A 323 29.38 30.15 14.93
N TRP A 324 29.74 29.89 16.20
CA TRP A 324 29.12 30.50 17.40
C TRP A 324 27.77 29.92 17.80
N HIS A 325 27.43 28.71 17.35
CA HIS A 325 26.35 27.92 17.93
C HIS A 325 26.82 27.30 19.26
N ARG A 326 25.92 27.23 20.25
CA ARG A 326 26.26 26.67 21.58
C ARG A 326 26.16 25.16 21.62
N ASP A 327 25.47 24.59 20.64
CA ASP A 327 25.18 23.16 20.49
C ASP A 327 25.05 22.82 18.99
N ALA A 328 24.84 21.54 18.67
CA ALA A 328 24.66 21.02 17.34
C ALA A 328 23.59 21.82 16.56
N VAL A 329 23.86 22.07 15.28
CA VAL A 329 22.89 22.72 14.40
C VAL A 329 21.94 21.65 13.85
N THR A 330 20.80 21.49 14.51
CA THR A 330 19.79 20.46 14.23
C THR A 330 19.05 20.69 12.92
N SER A 331 18.85 21.95 12.52
CA SER A 331 18.09 22.32 11.33
C SER A 331 18.56 23.62 10.72
N VAL A 332 18.55 23.69 9.39
CA VAL A 332 18.89 24.89 8.62
C VAL A 332 17.83 25.22 7.57
N SER A 333 17.66 26.51 7.28
CA SER A 333 16.78 26.98 6.21
C SER A 333 17.33 28.25 5.56
N LEU A 334 17.16 28.39 4.26
CA LEU A 334 17.54 29.59 3.51
C LEU A 334 16.29 30.40 3.17
N SER A 335 16.39 31.72 3.28
CA SER A 335 15.32 32.59 2.82
C SER A 335 15.15 32.48 1.30
N PRO A 336 13.95 32.71 0.75
CA PRO A 336 13.69 32.61 -0.69
C PRO A 336 14.57 33.53 -1.55
N ASP A 337 14.97 34.69 -1.02
CA ASP A 337 15.90 35.63 -1.66
C ASP A 337 17.39 35.23 -1.51
N GLY A 338 17.67 34.18 -0.75
CA GLY A 338 19.02 33.68 -0.45
C GLY A 338 19.83 34.55 0.50
N ARG A 339 19.28 35.65 1.01
CA ARG A 339 19.99 36.61 1.86
C ARG A 339 20.25 36.09 3.27
N TRP A 340 19.34 35.29 3.81
CA TRP A 340 19.38 34.86 5.20
C TRP A 340 19.51 33.34 5.30
N LEU A 341 20.39 32.89 6.19
CA LEU A 341 20.49 31.52 6.65
C LEU A 341 20.00 31.44 8.10
N ALA A 342 18.91 30.72 8.32
CA ALA A 342 18.44 30.37 9.66
C ALA A 342 19.04 29.04 10.09
N ALA A 343 19.48 28.96 11.35
CA ALA A 343 20.07 27.79 11.96
C ALA A 343 19.52 27.60 13.38
N ALA A 344 18.82 26.48 13.60
CA ALA A 344 18.31 26.05 14.90
C ALA A 344 19.45 25.39 15.69
N ASN A 345 19.62 25.80 16.95
CA ASN A 345 20.61 25.21 17.87
C ASN A 345 20.15 25.43 19.31
N TYR A 346 20.20 24.39 20.15
CA TYR A 346 19.77 24.46 21.54
C TYR A 346 18.44 25.23 21.67
N ASP A 347 18.28 26.20 22.55
CA ASP A 347 17.05 26.97 22.78
C ASP A 347 16.83 28.18 21.83
N GLU A 348 17.68 28.37 20.82
CA GLU A 348 17.70 29.58 19.99
C GLU A 348 17.71 29.31 18.47
N VAL A 349 17.18 30.27 17.71
CA VAL A 349 17.33 30.30 16.24
C VAL A 349 18.20 31.47 15.84
N LYS A 350 19.33 31.18 15.18
CA LYS A 350 20.28 32.19 14.69
C LYS A 350 20.07 32.47 13.22
N LEU A 351 20.01 33.74 12.86
CA LEU A 351 19.80 34.23 11.50
C LEU A 351 21.05 34.97 11.02
N TRP A 352 21.66 34.45 9.95
CA TRP A 352 22.92 34.94 9.40
C TRP A 352 22.71 35.62 8.05
N ASP A 353 23.32 36.78 7.85
CA ASP A 353 23.38 37.42 6.52
C ASP A 353 24.43 36.70 5.68
N THR A 354 24.02 36.18 4.51
CA THR A 354 24.88 35.40 3.61
C THR A 354 25.68 36.28 2.65
N VAL A 355 25.35 37.57 2.55
CA VAL A 355 25.89 38.52 1.57
C VAL A 355 26.93 39.45 2.20
N SER A 356 26.70 39.90 3.44
CA SER A 356 27.60 40.82 4.13
C SER A 356 28.82 40.12 4.74
N ASP A 357 30.03 40.62 4.45
CA ASP A 357 31.27 40.16 5.08
C ASP A 357 31.67 41.00 6.33
N SER A 358 30.91 42.06 6.68
CA SER A 358 31.20 42.89 7.87
C SER A 358 30.56 42.29 9.13
N GLU A 359 31.38 42.07 10.18
CA GLU A 359 31.06 41.54 11.52
C GLU A 359 29.85 40.58 11.55
N ARG A 360 30.14 39.28 11.39
CA ARG A 360 29.19 38.15 11.41
C ARG A 360 28.55 37.95 12.78
N THR A 361 27.72 38.90 13.23
CA THR A 361 26.87 38.70 14.40
C THR A 361 25.48 38.27 13.93
N PRO A 362 25.00 37.08 14.31
CA PRO A 362 23.68 36.63 13.91
C PRO A 362 22.61 37.45 14.64
N LYS A 363 21.47 37.63 13.99
CA LYS A 363 20.24 37.99 14.71
C LYS A 363 19.74 36.76 15.45
N ILE A 364 19.51 36.89 16.75
CA ILE A 364 19.10 35.78 17.62
C ILE A 364 17.60 35.90 17.90
N PHE A 365 16.87 34.80 17.72
CA PHE A 365 15.48 34.65 18.16
C PHE A 365 15.47 33.73 19.39
N GLU A 366 15.26 34.34 20.56
CA GLU A 366 15.17 33.66 21.85
C GLU A 366 13.71 33.50 22.27
N GLY A 367 13.35 32.34 22.86
CA GLY A 367 12.01 32.15 23.42
C GLY A 367 11.48 30.71 23.46
N HIS A 368 12.23 29.73 22.94
CA HIS A 368 12.02 28.32 23.29
C HIS A 368 12.69 28.03 24.64
N SER A 369 12.16 27.04 25.38
CA SER A 369 12.73 26.63 26.67
C SER A 369 13.56 25.35 26.60
N ASP A 370 13.67 24.76 25.42
CA ASP A 370 14.43 23.54 25.13
C ASP A 370 14.85 23.51 23.64
N SER A 371 15.61 22.49 23.25
CA SER A 371 16.22 22.32 21.94
C SER A 371 15.25 22.52 20.79
N VAL A 372 15.56 23.45 19.89
CA VAL A 372 14.88 23.66 18.61
C VAL A 372 15.35 22.57 17.66
N MET A 373 14.42 21.79 17.14
CA MET A 373 14.69 20.62 16.30
C MET A 373 14.52 20.92 14.81
N SER A 374 13.69 21.91 14.47
CA SER A 374 13.39 22.26 13.07
C SER A 374 13.18 23.75 12.90
N VAL A 375 13.66 24.29 11.79
CA VAL A 375 13.42 25.68 11.38
C VAL A 375 13.11 25.77 9.87
N LEU A 376 12.17 26.63 9.49
CA LEU A 376 11.82 26.83 8.07
C LEU A 376 11.34 28.26 7.79
N PHE A 377 11.78 28.86 6.67
CA PHE A 377 11.20 30.11 6.18
C PHE A 377 9.88 29.89 5.45
N SER A 378 8.95 30.84 5.57
CA SER A 378 7.81 30.93 4.68
C SER A 378 8.25 31.29 3.25
N ALA A 379 7.45 30.90 2.25
CA ALA A 379 7.75 31.15 0.83
C ALA A 379 7.86 32.65 0.47
N ASP A 380 7.26 33.54 1.28
CA ASP A 380 7.39 35.00 1.14
C ASP A 380 8.60 35.59 1.90
N GLY A 381 9.35 34.76 2.64
CA GLY A 381 10.52 35.15 3.43
C GLY A 381 10.22 35.98 4.67
N LYS A 382 8.95 36.28 4.97
CA LYS A 382 8.56 37.18 6.07
C LYS A 382 8.51 36.48 7.42
N TRP A 383 8.23 35.20 7.42
CA TRP A 383 8.05 34.40 8.63
C TRP A 383 9.09 33.29 8.72
N LEU A 384 9.47 32.99 9.96
CA LEU A 384 10.28 31.84 10.32
C LEU A 384 9.46 30.99 11.29
N ALA A 385 9.30 29.70 11.01
CA ALA A 385 8.72 28.75 11.93
C ALA A 385 9.81 27.93 12.61
N SER A 386 9.64 27.62 13.89
CA SER A 386 10.51 26.71 14.65
C SER A 386 9.69 25.70 15.45
N GLY A 387 10.14 24.46 15.49
CA GLY A 387 9.61 23.39 16.37
C GLY A 387 10.67 22.96 17.38
N SER A 388 10.27 22.69 18.62
CA SER A 388 11.20 22.43 19.73
C SER A 388 10.75 21.26 20.62
N LYS A 389 11.71 20.73 21.39
CA LYS A 389 11.51 19.81 22.51
C LYS A 389 10.69 20.40 23.67
N ASP A 390 10.40 21.70 23.63
CA ASP A 390 9.45 22.33 24.57
C ASP A 390 7.96 22.09 24.21
N ASN A 391 7.70 21.18 23.27
CA ASN A 391 6.38 20.77 22.77
C ASN A 391 5.63 21.88 22.00
N THR A 392 6.30 22.98 21.64
CA THR A 392 5.67 24.10 20.93
C THR A 392 6.23 24.32 19.54
N VAL A 393 5.38 24.93 18.70
CA VAL A 393 5.79 25.54 17.44
C VAL A 393 5.76 27.07 17.62
N LYS A 394 6.83 27.77 17.25
CA LYS A 394 6.87 29.24 17.31
C LYS A 394 7.02 29.85 15.93
N LEU A 395 6.39 31.01 15.75
CA LEU A 395 6.39 31.76 14.49
C LEU A 395 6.91 33.17 14.74
N TRP A 396 8.00 33.50 14.06
CA TRP A 396 8.79 34.71 14.20
C TRP A 396 8.65 35.57 12.94
N TYR A 397 8.53 36.88 13.10
CA TYR A 397 8.58 37.80 11.96
C TYR A 397 10.02 38.24 11.71
N VAL A 398 10.52 38.01 10.50
CA VAL A 398 11.96 38.11 10.19
C VAL A 398 12.49 39.54 10.32
N GLU A 399 11.69 40.56 10.02
CA GLU A 399 12.12 41.97 10.11
C GLU A 399 11.91 42.59 11.50
N SER A 400 11.22 41.90 12.42
CA SER A 400 10.92 42.42 13.76
C SER A 400 12.16 42.50 14.65
N SER A 401 12.19 43.42 15.61
CA SER A 401 13.27 43.48 16.60
C SER A 401 13.44 42.14 17.35
N PRO A 402 14.68 41.76 17.77
CA PRO A 402 14.96 40.46 18.41
C PRO A 402 14.10 40.13 19.64
N ASN A 403 13.56 41.15 20.32
CA ASN A 403 12.80 41.01 21.57
C ASN A 403 11.28 40.92 21.36
N GLN A 404 10.79 40.77 20.12
CA GLN A 404 9.36 40.61 19.89
C GLN A 404 8.93 39.18 20.21
N THR A 405 7.89 39.03 21.03
CA THR A 405 7.34 37.73 21.39
C THR A 405 6.79 36.99 20.16
N PRO A 406 7.21 35.73 19.91
CA PRO A 406 6.69 34.94 18.80
C PRO A 406 5.24 34.55 19.02
N LYS A 407 4.53 34.24 17.94
CA LYS A 407 3.27 33.48 18.07
C LYS A 407 3.64 32.05 18.43
N THR A 408 3.16 31.57 19.57
CA THR A 408 3.43 30.21 20.06
C THR A 408 2.19 29.36 19.82
N PHE A 409 2.30 28.28 19.06
CA PHE A 409 1.26 27.27 18.87
C PHE A 409 1.53 26.12 19.85
N ALA A 410 0.64 25.95 20.82
CA ALA A 410 0.70 24.89 21.81
C ALA A 410 -0.40 23.84 21.53
N GLY A 411 -0.06 22.56 21.62
CA GLY A 411 -1.03 21.48 21.42
C GLY A 411 -0.45 20.10 21.10
N HIS A 412 0.87 19.99 20.90
CA HIS A 412 1.57 18.72 21.00
C HIS A 412 1.85 18.39 22.48
N TYR A 413 1.94 17.10 22.79
CA TYR A 413 2.20 16.62 24.15
C TYR A 413 3.65 16.21 24.39
N GLU A 414 4.42 16.03 23.33
CA GLU A 414 5.84 15.68 23.33
C GLU A 414 6.58 16.53 22.28
N SER A 415 7.89 16.32 22.15
CA SER A 415 8.79 17.14 21.33
C SER A 415 8.27 17.36 19.91
N VAL A 416 8.39 18.58 19.39
CA VAL A 416 8.13 18.89 17.98
C VAL A 416 9.42 18.76 17.19
N THR A 417 9.50 17.73 16.35
CA THR A 417 10.71 17.34 15.63
C THR A 417 10.85 18.05 14.29
N SER A 418 9.74 18.44 13.66
CA SER A 418 9.73 18.97 12.28
C SER A 418 8.60 19.96 12.04
N VAL A 419 8.87 21.00 11.24
CA VAL A 419 7.88 21.98 10.78
C VAL A 419 7.98 22.21 9.27
N SER A 420 6.84 22.44 8.61
CA SER A 420 6.78 22.76 7.17
C SER A 420 5.65 23.73 6.86
N PHE A 421 5.90 24.74 6.02
CA PHE A 421 4.85 25.62 5.50
C PHE A 421 4.19 25.03 4.25
N SER A 422 2.89 25.32 4.06
CA SER A 422 2.27 25.21 2.74
C SER A 422 2.82 26.30 1.81
N ALA A 423 2.86 26.03 0.50
CA ALA A 423 3.39 26.98 -0.49
C ALA A 423 2.66 28.33 -0.50
N ASP A 424 1.36 28.35 -0.15
CA ASP A 424 0.55 29.56 -0.03
C ASP A 424 0.70 30.29 1.32
N GLY A 425 1.49 29.74 2.24
CA GLY A 425 1.74 30.28 3.58
C GLY A 425 0.53 30.29 4.51
N LYS A 426 -0.60 29.66 4.13
CA LYS A 426 -1.80 29.63 4.97
C LYS A 426 -1.70 28.62 6.10
N TRP A 427 -0.99 27.52 5.87
CA TRP A 427 -0.86 26.41 6.78
C TRP A 427 0.58 26.20 7.21
N LEU A 428 0.73 25.81 8.48
CA LEU A 428 1.96 25.29 9.05
C LEU A 428 1.66 23.86 9.52
N ALA A 429 2.50 22.91 9.16
CA ALA A 429 2.43 21.54 9.63
C ALA A 429 3.54 21.30 10.66
N SER A 430 3.28 20.45 11.64
CA SER A 430 4.27 19.96 12.60
C SER A 430 4.16 18.45 12.81
N GLY A 431 5.30 17.78 12.90
CA GLY A 431 5.41 16.39 13.35
C GLY A 431 6.01 16.33 14.75
N SER A 432 5.63 15.33 15.55
CA SER A 432 6.03 15.22 16.96
C SER A 432 6.27 13.78 17.40
N GLU A 433 7.03 13.65 18.48
CA GLU A 433 7.18 12.43 19.28
C GLU A 433 5.86 11.96 19.93
N ASP A 434 4.79 12.77 19.89
CA ASP A 434 3.45 12.35 20.32
C ASP A 434 2.71 11.47 19.28
N GLU A 435 3.44 10.93 18.30
CA GLU A 435 2.96 10.09 17.19
C GLU A 435 2.00 10.80 16.22
N THR A 436 1.81 12.12 16.34
CA THR A 436 0.86 12.88 15.50
C THR A 436 1.50 13.91 14.58
N VAL A 437 0.76 14.24 13.52
CA VAL A 437 1.01 15.40 12.67
C VAL A 437 -0.10 16.42 12.89
N LYS A 438 0.23 17.69 13.15
CA LYS A 438 -0.75 18.75 13.37
C LYS A 438 -0.66 19.84 12.30
N LEU A 439 -1.81 20.40 11.94
CA LEU A 439 -1.95 21.46 10.97
C LEU A 439 -2.52 22.73 11.62
N TRP A 440 -1.80 23.83 11.47
CA TRP A 440 -2.08 25.12 12.12
C TRP A 440 -2.38 26.18 11.07
N ARG A 441 -3.40 27.01 11.30
CA ARG A 441 -3.67 28.19 10.47
C ARG A 441 -2.80 29.36 10.91
N VAL A 442 -1.94 29.85 10.01
CA VAL A 442 -0.99 30.94 10.30
C VAL A 442 -1.70 32.26 10.65
N LYS A 443 -2.86 32.53 10.03
CA LYS A 443 -3.60 33.80 10.20
C LYS A 443 -4.63 33.81 11.32
N SER A 444 -5.08 32.65 11.80
CA SER A 444 -6.29 32.56 12.63
C SER A 444 -6.06 32.67 14.14
N GLY A 445 -4.84 32.99 14.57
CA GLY A 445 -4.47 33.13 15.98
C GLY A 445 -4.07 31.80 16.65
N VAL A 446 -3.48 31.91 17.84
CA VAL A 446 -2.93 30.78 18.63
C VAL A 446 -4.03 29.88 19.21
N ASP A 447 -5.24 30.40 19.39
CA ASP A 447 -6.32 29.75 20.14
C ASP A 447 -7.17 28.76 19.31
N GLN A 448 -6.77 28.44 18.08
CA GLN A 448 -7.47 27.44 17.26
C GLN A 448 -6.93 26.04 17.49
N ILE A 449 -7.83 25.10 17.73
CA ILE A 449 -7.51 23.67 17.81
C ILE A 449 -6.93 23.23 16.46
N PRO A 450 -5.70 22.69 16.41
CA PRO A 450 -5.11 22.23 15.18
C PRO A 450 -5.87 21.02 14.62
N LYS A 451 -5.90 20.90 13.30
CA LYS A 451 -6.30 19.63 12.68
C LYS A 451 -5.21 18.61 12.98
N THR A 452 -5.57 17.50 13.65
CA THR A 452 -4.62 16.44 14.03
C THR A 452 -4.81 15.24 13.12
N PHE A 453 -3.72 14.78 12.52
CA PHE A 453 -3.61 13.55 11.76
C PHE A 453 -3.02 12.47 12.66
N LYS A 454 -3.75 11.37 12.84
CA LYS A 454 -3.34 10.19 13.62
C LYS A 454 -3.16 9.01 12.69
N GLY A 455 -2.15 8.18 12.93
CA GLY A 455 -1.95 6.94 12.16
C GLY A 455 -0.51 6.44 12.06
N HIS A 456 0.48 7.20 12.52
CA HIS A 456 1.78 6.63 12.90
C HIS A 456 1.65 5.91 14.26
N SER A 457 2.49 4.90 14.49
CA SER A 457 2.52 4.12 15.73
C SER A 457 3.79 4.33 16.55
N ASP A 458 4.56 5.36 16.21
CA ASP A 458 5.82 5.75 16.84
C ASP A 458 6.11 7.21 16.42
N ASN A 459 7.21 7.79 16.93
CA ASN A 459 7.57 9.21 16.75
C ASN A 459 7.52 9.64 15.28
N VAL A 460 6.98 10.85 15.02
CA VAL A 460 7.08 11.48 13.70
C VAL A 460 8.32 12.36 13.67
N ASN A 461 9.25 12.09 12.75
CA ASN A 461 10.56 12.76 12.70
C ASN A 461 10.63 13.89 11.67
N SER A 462 9.83 13.82 10.61
CA SER A 462 9.88 14.79 9.51
C SER A 462 8.52 14.95 8.84
N VAL A 463 8.18 16.19 8.49
CA VAL A 463 7.01 16.53 7.69
C VAL A 463 7.40 17.41 6.50
N SER A 464 6.75 17.21 5.35
CA SER A 464 6.98 18.02 4.14
C SER A 464 5.66 18.24 3.42
N PHE A 465 5.35 19.49 3.08
CA PHE A 465 4.23 19.79 2.17
C PHE A 465 4.60 19.51 0.71
N SER A 466 3.60 19.16 -0.10
CA SER A 466 3.69 19.23 -1.56
C SER A 466 3.70 20.68 -2.04
N ALA A 467 4.26 20.92 -3.23
CA ALA A 467 4.34 22.26 -3.83
C ALA A 467 2.97 22.91 -4.09
N ASP A 468 1.91 22.11 -4.28
CA ASP A 468 0.52 22.59 -4.42
C ASP A 468 -0.18 22.81 -3.06
N GLY A 469 0.44 22.42 -1.94
CA GLY A 469 -0.10 22.53 -0.59
C GLY A 469 -1.24 21.57 -0.27
N LYS A 470 -1.62 20.68 -1.19
CA LYS A 470 -2.77 19.77 -1.03
C LYS A 470 -2.41 18.50 -0.27
N TRP A 471 -1.15 18.08 -0.33
CA TRP A 471 -0.63 16.89 0.32
C TRP A 471 0.42 17.23 1.38
N LEU A 472 0.44 16.42 2.43
CA LEU A 472 1.45 16.45 3.47
C LEU A 472 2.04 15.05 3.59
N ALA A 473 3.36 14.94 3.60
CA ALA A 473 4.06 13.68 3.85
C ALA A 473 4.69 13.71 5.24
N SER A 474 4.72 12.56 5.91
CA SER A 474 5.40 12.38 7.21
C SER A 474 6.24 11.11 7.23
N ALA A 475 7.37 11.15 7.94
CA ALA A 475 8.28 10.04 8.18
C ALA A 475 8.40 9.76 9.69
N SER A 476 8.53 8.48 10.06
CA SER A 476 8.42 8.05 11.46
C SER A 476 9.37 6.90 11.85
N ASP A 477 9.60 6.77 13.15
CA ASP A 477 10.23 5.62 13.80
C ASP A 477 9.47 4.30 13.57
N ASP A 478 8.19 4.37 13.17
CA ASP A 478 7.40 3.20 12.77
C ASP A 478 7.85 2.56 11.45
N LYS A 479 8.93 3.09 10.85
CA LYS A 479 9.58 2.62 9.62
C LYS A 479 8.79 2.91 8.35
N THR A 480 7.79 3.78 8.43
CA THR A 480 6.93 4.13 7.30
C THR A 480 7.01 5.61 6.92
N VAL A 481 6.59 5.89 5.69
CA VAL A 481 6.24 7.23 5.23
C VAL A 481 4.74 7.27 5.00
N LYS A 482 4.04 8.28 5.49
CA LYS A 482 2.59 8.45 5.30
C LYS A 482 2.28 9.72 4.52
N LEU A 483 1.26 9.66 3.69
CA LEU A 483 0.80 10.77 2.86
C LEU A 483 -0.65 11.11 3.22
N TRP A 484 -0.87 12.37 3.58
CA TRP A 484 -2.10 12.92 4.14
C TRP A 484 -2.68 13.95 3.20
N TRP A 485 -4.00 13.90 3.02
CA TRP A 485 -4.73 14.93 2.30
C TRP A 485 -5.10 16.09 3.23
N VAL A 486 -4.74 17.30 2.81
CA VAL A 486 -4.89 18.51 3.63
C VAL A 486 -6.36 18.94 3.67
N GLU A 487 -7.07 18.88 2.54
CA GLU A 487 -8.45 19.35 2.36
C GLU A 487 -9.50 18.23 2.50
N GLY A 488 -9.64 17.65 3.70
CA GLY A 488 -10.61 16.57 3.98
C GLY A 488 -10.86 16.36 5.48
N SER A 489 -11.67 15.38 5.86
CA SER A 489 -11.83 15.00 7.28
C SER A 489 -10.54 14.35 7.82
N SER A 490 -10.28 14.46 9.12
CA SER A 490 -9.12 13.83 9.78
C SER A 490 -9.24 12.30 9.91
N GLU A 491 -10.36 11.72 9.49
CA GLU A 491 -10.68 10.29 9.63
C GLU A 491 -10.24 9.46 8.42
N GLN A 492 -9.78 10.08 7.34
CA GLN A 492 -9.26 9.35 6.19
C GLN A 492 -7.88 8.77 6.51
N MET A 493 -7.75 7.45 6.35
CA MET A 493 -6.47 6.76 6.54
C MET A 493 -5.45 7.26 5.51
N PRO A 494 -4.20 7.54 5.94
CA PRO A 494 -3.16 8.00 5.04
C PRO A 494 -2.73 6.88 4.09
N LYS A 495 -2.27 7.28 2.90
CA LYS A 495 -1.52 6.34 2.06
C LYS A 495 -0.18 6.06 2.75
N THR A 496 0.06 4.81 3.13
CA THR A 496 1.28 4.38 3.83
C THR A 496 2.25 3.73 2.84
N PHE A 497 3.49 4.20 2.84
CA PHE A 497 4.62 3.65 2.11
C PHE A 497 5.49 2.85 3.08
N GLU A 498 5.53 1.54 2.86
CA GLU A 498 6.29 0.59 3.67
C GLU A 498 7.52 0.12 2.89
N GLY A 499 8.64 -0.13 3.59
CA GLY A 499 9.82 -0.73 2.97
C GLY A 499 11.16 -0.33 3.58
N HIS A 500 11.18 0.62 4.53
CA HIS A 500 12.38 0.87 5.34
C HIS A 500 12.55 -0.21 6.42
N GLY A 501 13.80 -0.58 6.70
CA GLY A 501 14.15 -1.59 7.71
C GLY A 501 14.25 -1.04 9.13
N SER A 502 14.36 0.28 9.26
CA SER A 502 14.60 1.02 10.50
C SER A 502 13.91 2.39 10.43
N TYR A 503 14.14 3.24 11.44
CA TYR A 503 13.52 4.57 11.60
C TYR A 503 13.70 5.44 10.37
N VAL A 504 12.65 6.17 9.98
CA VAL A 504 12.69 7.11 8.86
C VAL A 504 12.81 8.52 9.44
N ASN A 505 13.96 9.17 9.20
CA ASN A 505 14.30 10.45 9.82
C ASN A 505 13.85 11.65 8.98
N SER A 506 13.73 11.48 7.67
CA SER A 506 13.51 12.58 6.74
C SER A 506 12.60 12.19 5.60
N VAL A 507 11.71 13.09 5.19
CA VAL A 507 10.91 12.99 3.97
C VAL A 507 10.93 14.31 3.21
N SER A 508 10.99 14.25 1.87
CA SER A 508 10.98 15.43 1.01
C SER A 508 10.19 15.17 -0.27
N PHE A 509 9.31 16.11 -0.63
CA PHE A 509 8.66 16.12 -1.93
C PHE A 509 9.63 16.57 -3.03
N ASN A 510 9.57 15.87 -4.17
CA ASN A 510 10.08 16.43 -5.40
C ASN A 510 9.21 17.64 -5.79
N PRO A 511 9.80 18.74 -6.32
CA PRO A 511 9.05 19.92 -6.74
C PRO A 511 7.93 19.64 -7.74
N ASP A 512 8.04 18.59 -8.56
CA ASP A 512 7.00 18.22 -9.51
C ASP A 512 5.80 17.47 -8.88
N GLY A 513 5.87 17.18 -7.57
CA GLY A 513 4.83 16.50 -6.81
C GLY A 513 4.66 15.02 -7.14
N LYS A 514 5.51 14.42 -7.99
CA LYS A 514 5.35 13.03 -8.45
C LYS A 514 6.18 12.02 -7.66
N TRP A 515 7.09 12.50 -6.82
CA TRP A 515 7.98 11.64 -6.03
C TRP A 515 8.17 12.16 -4.62
N LEU A 516 8.34 11.24 -3.68
CA LEU A 516 8.91 11.49 -2.36
C LEU A 516 10.30 10.86 -2.28
N ALA A 517 11.21 11.49 -1.56
CA ALA A 517 12.41 10.85 -1.04
C ALA A 517 12.27 10.67 0.46
N SER A 518 12.76 9.55 0.99
CA SER A 518 12.87 9.34 2.43
C SER A 518 14.21 8.74 2.83
N GLY A 519 14.82 9.29 3.88
CA GLY A 519 16.09 8.83 4.46
C GLY A 519 15.88 8.11 5.79
N SER A 520 16.64 7.05 6.04
CA SER A 520 16.44 6.16 7.18
C SER A 520 17.73 5.69 7.84
N ASN A 521 17.62 5.25 9.10
CA ASN A 521 18.63 4.49 9.84
C ASN A 521 18.88 3.08 9.28
N ASP A 522 18.15 2.66 8.24
CA ASP A 522 18.46 1.44 7.49
C ASP A 522 19.58 1.63 6.45
N ASN A 523 20.24 2.78 6.50
CA ASN A 523 21.32 3.21 5.61
C ASN A 523 20.90 3.49 4.17
N THR A 524 19.60 3.67 3.92
CA THR A 524 19.06 3.90 2.58
C THR A 524 18.31 5.21 2.43
N VAL A 525 18.29 5.71 1.19
CA VAL A 525 17.27 6.66 0.73
C VAL A 525 16.35 5.97 -0.26
N LYS A 526 15.04 5.96 0.01
CA LYS A 526 14.02 5.39 -0.88
C LYS A 526 13.26 6.47 -1.61
N LEU A 527 12.93 6.19 -2.88
CA LEU A 527 12.11 7.06 -3.71
C LEU A 527 10.75 6.46 -3.96
N TRP A 528 9.71 7.15 -3.52
CA TRP A 528 8.32 6.71 -3.63
C TRP A 528 7.63 7.44 -4.75
N ARG A 529 7.04 6.70 -5.68
CA ARG A 529 6.27 7.30 -6.76
C ARG A 529 4.88 7.66 -6.26
N LEU A 530 4.49 8.89 -6.52
CA LEU A 530 3.13 9.37 -6.41
C LEU A 530 2.47 9.18 -7.79
N GLU A 531 1.42 8.37 -7.85
CA GLU A 531 0.80 8.00 -9.12
C GLU A 531 0.25 9.24 -9.86
N ARG A 532 0.15 9.18 -11.19
CA ARG A 532 -0.62 10.20 -11.93
C ARG A 532 -2.08 10.06 -11.51
N GLY A 533 -2.60 11.07 -10.82
CA GLY A 533 -3.97 11.09 -10.33
C GLY A 533 -4.09 10.79 -8.85
N LEU A 534 -3.42 11.59 -8.01
CA LEU A 534 -3.82 11.73 -6.60
C LEU A 534 -5.23 12.35 -6.46
N ASP A 535 -5.80 12.89 -7.56
CA ASP A 535 -7.22 13.25 -7.70
C ASP A 535 -8.10 12.06 -8.20
N GLN A 536 -7.51 10.89 -8.44
CA GLN A 536 -8.25 9.66 -8.76
C GLN A 536 -8.29 8.81 -7.50
N THR A 537 -9.50 8.50 -7.07
CA THR A 537 -9.74 7.47 -6.07
C THR A 537 -8.90 6.23 -6.41
N PRO A 538 -8.23 5.60 -5.43
CA PRO A 538 -7.55 4.35 -5.67
C PRO A 538 -8.52 3.38 -6.36
N LYS A 539 -8.14 2.97 -7.57
CA LYS A 539 -8.79 1.95 -8.39
C LYS A 539 -9.31 0.81 -7.51
N LEU A 540 -10.51 0.33 -7.82
CA LEU A 540 -11.22 -0.82 -7.24
C LEU A 540 -10.25 -1.90 -6.70
N PHE A 541 -9.77 -1.74 -5.47
CA PHE A 541 -8.92 -2.73 -4.82
C PHE A 541 -9.84 -3.66 -4.07
N GLU A 542 -9.96 -4.89 -4.57
CA GLU A 542 -10.74 -5.94 -3.91
C GLU A 542 -10.03 -6.45 -2.63
N GLY A 543 -8.82 -5.97 -2.32
CA GLY A 543 -7.98 -6.33 -1.17
C GLY A 543 -8.34 -5.69 0.18
N HIS A 544 -7.63 -6.09 1.23
CA HIS A 544 -7.50 -5.31 2.47
C HIS A 544 -6.53 -4.14 2.26
N LEU A 545 -6.79 -3.02 2.95
CA LEU A 545 -5.97 -1.80 2.89
C LEU A 545 -4.87 -1.77 3.97
N ASP A 546 -4.92 -2.69 4.92
CA ASP A 546 -3.94 -2.89 5.99
C ASP A 546 -3.73 -4.40 6.25
N ARG A 547 -2.88 -4.73 7.22
CA ARG A 547 -2.45 -6.10 7.57
C ARG A 547 -3.66 -7.02 7.73
N VAL A 548 -3.60 -8.20 7.12
CA VAL A 548 -4.62 -9.25 7.29
C VAL A 548 -4.21 -10.12 8.47
N THR A 549 -4.97 -10.06 9.56
CA THR A 549 -4.63 -10.66 10.86
C THR A 549 -5.07 -12.11 10.96
N SER A 550 -6.16 -12.46 10.30
CA SER A 550 -6.81 -13.75 10.45
C SER A 550 -7.57 -14.12 9.19
N ILE A 551 -7.59 -15.42 8.90
CA ILE A 551 -8.37 -16.00 7.81
C ILE A 551 -9.01 -17.31 8.28
N SER A 552 -10.17 -17.64 7.75
CA SER A 552 -10.92 -18.85 8.07
C SER A 552 -11.67 -19.36 6.84
N LEU A 553 -11.74 -20.67 6.63
CA LEU A 553 -12.41 -21.31 5.49
C LEU A 553 -13.72 -21.98 5.93
N SER A 554 -14.70 -22.01 5.04
CA SER A 554 -15.86 -22.90 5.14
C SER A 554 -15.44 -24.37 4.94
N ALA A 555 -16.22 -25.32 5.46
CA ALA A 555 -15.85 -26.74 5.41
C ALA A 555 -15.82 -27.31 3.98
N ASP A 556 -16.61 -26.73 3.07
CA ASP A 556 -16.60 -27.06 1.64
C ASP A 556 -15.38 -26.47 0.90
N GLY A 557 -14.60 -25.61 1.56
CA GLY A 557 -13.43 -24.94 0.98
C GLY A 557 -13.76 -23.88 -0.07
N LYS A 558 -15.02 -23.47 -0.23
CA LYS A 558 -15.45 -22.54 -1.29
C LYS A 558 -15.46 -21.08 -0.85
N GLN A 559 -15.63 -20.83 0.44
CA GLN A 559 -15.69 -19.49 1.03
C GLN A 559 -14.52 -19.28 2.00
N LEU A 560 -13.94 -18.09 1.94
CA LEU A 560 -12.90 -17.63 2.85
C LEU A 560 -13.41 -16.36 3.53
N ALA A 561 -13.22 -16.23 4.84
CA ALA A 561 -13.33 -14.97 5.55
C ALA A 561 -11.95 -14.46 5.95
N SER A 562 -11.77 -13.15 5.93
CA SER A 562 -10.55 -12.48 6.39
C SER A 562 -10.86 -11.27 7.26
N GLY A 563 -10.05 -11.04 8.29
CA GLY A 563 -10.08 -9.84 9.12
C GLY A 563 -8.84 -9.00 8.92
N GLY A 564 -8.99 -7.67 8.84
CA GLY A 564 -7.90 -6.73 8.63
C GLY A 564 -7.83 -5.62 9.68
N PHE A 565 -6.63 -5.05 9.82
CA PHE A 565 -6.41 -3.80 10.57
C PHE A 565 -7.00 -2.57 9.87
N ASP A 566 -7.53 -2.73 8.66
CA ASP A 566 -8.32 -1.72 7.97
C ASP A 566 -9.77 -1.62 8.49
N ASN A 567 -10.02 -2.20 9.66
CA ASN A 567 -11.31 -2.30 10.34
C ASN A 567 -12.36 -3.12 9.57
N THR A 568 -11.96 -3.87 8.55
CA THR A 568 -12.91 -4.64 7.74
C THR A 568 -12.81 -6.15 7.97
N VAL A 569 -13.95 -6.81 7.77
CA VAL A 569 -14.02 -8.25 7.55
C VAL A 569 -14.45 -8.45 6.09
N LYS A 570 -13.75 -9.28 5.33
CA LYS A 570 -14.10 -9.58 3.94
C LYS A 570 -14.43 -11.05 3.78
N LEU A 571 -15.51 -11.32 3.05
CA LEU A 571 -15.89 -12.66 2.61
C LEU A 571 -15.52 -12.82 1.15
N TRP A 572 -14.88 -13.92 0.81
CA TRP A 572 -14.36 -14.22 -0.51
C TRP A 572 -14.94 -15.53 -1.03
N SER A 573 -15.15 -15.59 -2.34
CA SER A 573 -15.21 -16.84 -3.08
C SER A 573 -13.77 -17.26 -3.36
N VAL A 574 -13.43 -18.53 -3.12
CA VAL A 574 -12.10 -19.10 -3.39
C VAL A 574 -12.15 -20.37 -4.26
N GLU A 575 -13.24 -20.55 -4.99
CA GLU A 575 -13.39 -21.57 -6.03
C GLU A 575 -12.37 -21.37 -7.16
N SER A 576 -11.89 -22.47 -7.74
CA SER A 576 -10.96 -22.45 -8.88
C SER A 576 -11.52 -21.58 -10.01
N ASP A 577 -10.75 -20.57 -10.43
CA ASP A 577 -11.05 -19.60 -11.49
C ASP A 577 -12.03 -18.45 -11.13
N SER A 578 -12.42 -18.28 -9.86
CA SER A 578 -13.34 -17.20 -9.45
C SER A 578 -13.04 -16.67 -8.03
N GLU A 579 -11.79 -16.29 -7.78
CA GLU A 579 -11.41 -15.60 -6.54
C GLU A 579 -11.84 -14.12 -6.55
N ARG A 580 -12.78 -13.76 -5.66
CA ARG A 580 -13.31 -12.39 -5.55
C ARG A 580 -13.92 -12.11 -4.19
N VAL A 581 -14.01 -10.84 -3.82
CA VAL A 581 -14.81 -10.41 -2.67
C VAL A 581 -16.29 -10.59 -2.99
N LEU A 582 -16.98 -11.33 -2.12
CA LEU A 582 -18.43 -11.46 -2.11
C LEU A 582 -19.07 -10.34 -1.29
N LYS A 583 -18.49 -10.03 -0.12
CA LYS A 583 -19.05 -9.05 0.81
C LYS A 583 -17.98 -8.46 1.73
N THR A 584 -18.18 -7.22 2.16
CA THR A 584 -17.37 -6.56 3.19
C THR A 584 -18.27 -6.19 4.37
N PHE A 585 -17.77 -6.40 5.59
CA PHE A 585 -18.38 -5.98 6.85
C PHE A 585 -17.40 -5.06 7.61
N GLY A 586 -17.89 -4.34 8.61
CA GLY A 586 -17.09 -3.33 9.32
C GLY A 586 -17.06 -3.49 10.84
N HIS A 587 -15.90 -3.19 11.43
CA HIS A 587 -15.71 -2.89 12.84
C HIS A 587 -15.35 -1.40 13.04
N PRO A 588 -15.59 -0.82 14.23
CA PRO A 588 -15.04 0.48 14.62
C PRO A 588 -13.50 0.57 14.67
N ASP A 589 -12.82 -0.54 14.89
CA ASP A 589 -11.35 -0.63 15.03
C ASP A 589 -10.84 -1.95 14.41
N GLY A 590 -9.53 -2.16 14.39
CA GLY A 590 -8.87 -3.25 13.67
C GLY A 590 -9.39 -4.62 14.07
N VAL A 591 -9.66 -5.47 13.07
CA VAL A 591 -10.13 -6.85 13.28
C VAL A 591 -8.92 -7.74 13.56
N THR A 592 -8.99 -8.55 14.62
CA THR A 592 -7.88 -9.42 15.08
C THR A 592 -8.08 -10.87 14.71
N SER A 593 -9.34 -11.33 14.63
CA SER A 593 -9.65 -12.74 14.40
C SER A 593 -10.99 -12.92 13.70
N VAL A 594 -11.09 -13.92 12.83
CA VAL A 594 -12.33 -14.34 12.16
C VAL A 594 -12.50 -15.85 12.23
N SER A 595 -13.74 -16.33 12.21
CA SER A 595 -14.08 -17.75 12.13
C SER A 595 -15.36 -17.94 11.31
N LEU A 596 -15.32 -18.76 10.27
CA LEU A 596 -16.51 -19.24 9.56
C LEU A 596 -17.08 -20.48 10.25
N SER A 597 -18.39 -20.65 10.21
CA SER A 597 -19.06 -21.89 10.59
C SER A 597 -18.81 -22.97 9.54
N ALA A 598 -18.94 -24.24 9.95
CA ALA A 598 -18.73 -25.37 9.05
C ALA A 598 -19.69 -25.36 7.85
N ASP A 599 -20.93 -24.91 8.05
CA ASP A 599 -21.95 -24.75 7.00
C ASP A 599 -21.77 -23.49 6.13
N GLY A 600 -20.86 -22.59 6.50
CA GLY A 600 -20.62 -21.32 5.80
C GLY A 600 -21.74 -20.28 5.95
N GLU A 601 -22.76 -20.51 6.79
CA GLU A 601 -23.86 -19.57 6.98
C GLU A 601 -23.53 -18.42 7.93
N TRP A 602 -22.59 -18.65 8.85
CA TRP A 602 -22.23 -17.73 9.93
C TRP A 602 -20.74 -17.39 9.90
N LEU A 603 -20.46 -16.12 10.19
CA LEU A 603 -19.13 -15.58 10.34
C LEU A 603 -19.04 -14.88 11.69
N ALA A 604 -18.06 -15.23 12.52
CA ALA A 604 -17.73 -14.51 13.73
C ALA A 604 -16.44 -13.70 13.55
N SER A 605 -16.38 -12.52 14.15
CA SER A 605 -15.19 -11.66 14.16
C SER A 605 -14.96 -11.01 15.53
N GLY A 606 -13.70 -10.84 15.91
CA GLY A 606 -13.29 -10.09 17.10
C GLY A 606 -12.33 -8.96 16.73
N GLY A 607 -12.35 -7.86 17.49
CA GLY A 607 -11.54 -6.68 17.17
C GLY A 607 -10.93 -5.94 18.37
N PHE A 608 -10.16 -4.90 18.05
CA PHE A 608 -9.60 -3.93 19.00
C PHE A 608 -10.67 -3.12 19.73
N ASP A 609 -11.86 -3.02 19.12
CA ASP A 609 -13.05 -2.41 19.70
C ASP A 609 -13.62 -3.17 20.92
N LYS A 610 -12.98 -4.27 21.33
CA LYS A 610 -13.34 -5.12 22.48
C LYS A 610 -14.62 -5.93 22.28
N THR A 611 -15.19 -5.93 21.09
CA THR A 611 -16.43 -6.63 20.76
C THR A 611 -16.17 -7.90 19.97
N VAL A 612 -17.11 -8.84 20.08
CA VAL A 612 -17.24 -9.95 19.14
C VAL A 612 -18.52 -9.72 18.33
N LYS A 613 -18.46 -9.85 17.01
CA LYS A 613 -19.62 -9.68 16.12
C LYS A 613 -19.90 -10.98 15.40
N LEU A 614 -21.18 -11.28 15.22
CA LEU A 614 -21.67 -12.41 14.43
C LEU A 614 -22.44 -11.87 13.23
N TRP A 615 -22.12 -12.41 12.05
CA TRP A 615 -22.65 -12.00 10.77
C TRP A 615 -23.32 -13.19 10.10
N ARG A 616 -24.44 -12.93 9.43
CA ARG A 616 -25.10 -13.92 8.59
C ARG A 616 -24.65 -13.72 7.15
N VAL A 617 -24.01 -14.73 6.57
CA VAL A 617 -23.36 -14.65 5.26
C VAL A 617 -24.36 -14.39 4.13
N GLY A 618 -25.50 -15.10 4.11
CA GLY A 618 -26.52 -14.98 3.07
C GLY A 618 -27.51 -13.81 3.22
N SER A 619 -27.33 -12.93 4.21
CA SER A 619 -28.20 -11.76 4.39
C SER A 619 -27.71 -10.59 3.52
N ASP A 620 -28.61 -9.77 2.99
CA ASP A 620 -28.24 -8.53 2.30
C ASP A 620 -27.82 -7.40 3.27
N SER A 621 -28.02 -7.56 4.58
CA SER A 621 -27.66 -6.55 5.58
C SER A 621 -26.15 -6.50 5.84
N GLU A 622 -25.58 -5.29 5.84
CA GLU A 622 -24.18 -5.05 6.24
C GLU A 622 -24.01 -4.92 7.76
N GLN A 623 -25.09 -4.98 8.53
CA GLN A 623 -25.04 -4.90 9.99
C GLN A 623 -24.79 -6.27 10.62
N ALA A 624 -24.13 -6.26 11.78
CA ALA A 624 -23.93 -7.46 12.57
C ALA A 624 -25.28 -8.02 13.00
N PHE A 625 -25.47 -9.33 12.85
CA PHE A 625 -26.65 -10.02 13.35
C PHE A 625 -26.70 -9.97 14.88
N LYS A 626 -25.53 -10.11 15.54
CA LYS A 626 -25.39 -9.98 16.99
C LYS A 626 -24.03 -9.36 17.34
N ILE A 627 -24.02 -8.50 18.35
CA ILE A 627 -22.82 -7.93 18.95
C ILE A 627 -22.74 -8.46 20.38
N PHE A 628 -21.61 -9.06 20.74
CA PHE A 628 -21.32 -9.57 22.06
C PHE A 628 -20.35 -8.62 22.76
N GLU A 629 -20.84 -8.02 23.84
CA GLU A 629 -20.08 -7.12 24.71
C GLU A 629 -19.78 -7.81 26.04
N GLY A 630 -18.59 -7.59 26.59
CA GLY A 630 -18.22 -8.16 27.90
C GLY A 630 -16.73 -8.34 28.15
N HIS A 631 -15.88 -8.20 27.14
CA HIS A 631 -14.43 -8.10 27.33
C HIS A 631 -14.04 -6.68 27.72
N SER A 632 -13.05 -6.54 28.60
CA SER A 632 -12.56 -5.22 29.07
C SER A 632 -11.39 -4.66 28.25
N ASP A 633 -10.80 -5.51 27.40
CA ASP A 633 -9.68 -5.23 26.51
C ASP A 633 -9.90 -5.94 25.16
N ARG A 634 -9.05 -5.65 24.15
CA ARG A 634 -9.18 -6.15 22.78
C ARG A 634 -9.36 -7.66 22.72
N VAL A 635 -10.27 -8.10 21.87
CA VAL A 635 -10.45 -9.52 21.56
C VAL A 635 -9.29 -9.93 20.66
N THR A 636 -8.64 -11.05 20.96
CA THR A 636 -7.45 -11.53 20.24
C THR A 636 -7.74 -12.72 19.34
N SER A 637 -8.74 -13.53 19.69
CA SER A 637 -9.08 -14.74 18.95
C SER A 637 -10.55 -15.09 19.12
N VAL A 638 -11.18 -15.58 18.05
CA VAL A 638 -12.54 -16.12 18.04
C VAL A 638 -12.58 -17.47 17.34
N SER A 639 -13.44 -18.37 17.78
CA SER A 639 -13.67 -19.67 17.14
C SER A 639 -15.14 -20.04 17.25
N LEU A 640 -15.77 -20.42 16.15
CA LEU A 640 -17.09 -21.08 16.16
C LEU A 640 -16.91 -22.57 16.41
N SER A 641 -17.83 -23.18 17.15
CA SER A 641 -17.82 -24.63 17.34
C SER A 641 -18.29 -25.34 16.06
N PRO A 642 -17.71 -26.51 15.73
CA PRO A 642 -18.13 -27.30 14.56
C PRO A 642 -19.62 -27.68 14.55
N ASP A 643 -20.25 -27.82 15.72
CA ASP A 643 -21.69 -28.07 15.85
C ASP A 643 -22.58 -26.83 15.69
N GLY A 644 -21.99 -25.64 15.54
CA GLY A 644 -22.69 -24.36 15.36
C GLY A 644 -23.37 -23.81 16.63
N LYS A 645 -23.21 -24.46 17.79
CA LYS A 645 -23.93 -24.10 19.02
C LYS A 645 -23.24 -23.02 19.84
N TRP A 646 -21.93 -22.88 19.70
CA TRP A 646 -21.09 -22.06 20.56
C TRP A 646 -20.14 -21.16 19.76
N LEU A 647 -19.86 -20.00 20.34
CA LEU A 647 -18.79 -19.11 19.94
C LEU A 647 -17.86 -18.94 21.13
N ALA A 648 -16.55 -19.09 20.94
CA ALA A 648 -15.54 -18.80 21.95
C ALA A 648 -14.76 -17.55 21.55
N SER A 649 -14.38 -16.74 22.55
CA SER A 649 -13.49 -15.59 22.39
C SER A 649 -12.41 -15.54 23.46
N GLY A 650 -11.17 -15.25 23.05
CA GLY A 650 -10.05 -14.92 23.94
C GLY A 650 -9.71 -13.43 23.86
N SER A 651 -9.23 -12.85 24.96
CA SER A 651 -8.89 -11.42 25.03
C SER A 651 -7.60 -11.14 25.78
N GLN A 652 -7.04 -9.96 25.54
CA GLN A 652 -5.97 -9.38 26.37
C GLN A 652 -6.38 -9.17 27.83
N ASP A 653 -7.68 -9.17 28.14
CA ASP A 653 -8.18 -9.13 29.51
C ASP A 653 -7.95 -10.43 30.31
N ARG A 654 -7.21 -11.37 29.73
CA ARG A 654 -6.78 -12.65 30.33
C ARG A 654 -7.90 -13.67 30.49
N THR A 655 -9.08 -13.41 29.92
CA THR A 655 -10.24 -14.30 30.00
C THR A 655 -10.55 -14.97 28.67
N VAL A 656 -11.18 -16.14 28.75
CA VAL A 656 -11.85 -16.78 27.63
C VAL A 656 -13.35 -16.77 27.91
N LYS A 657 -14.16 -16.34 26.94
CA LYS A 657 -15.62 -16.29 27.05
C LYS A 657 -16.26 -17.24 26.06
N LEU A 658 -17.32 -17.90 26.50
CA LEU A 658 -18.11 -18.84 25.72
C LEU A 658 -19.55 -18.33 25.63
N TRP A 659 -20.02 -18.15 24.40
CA TRP A 659 -21.30 -17.54 24.04
C TRP A 659 -22.20 -18.59 23.37
N SER A 660 -23.43 -18.75 23.85
CA SER A 660 -24.42 -19.65 23.23
C SER A 660 -25.07 -18.99 22.01
N LEU A 661 -25.22 -19.77 20.93
CA LEU A 661 -25.88 -19.35 19.68
C LEU A 661 -27.29 -19.93 19.51
N GLU A 662 -27.66 -20.98 20.25
CA GLU A 662 -28.94 -21.69 20.10
C GLU A 662 -30.13 -20.91 20.67
N ASN A 663 -29.91 -20.08 21.68
CA ASN A 663 -30.96 -19.34 22.36
C ASN A 663 -30.71 -17.85 22.15
N GLY A 664 -31.61 -17.16 21.45
CA GLY A 664 -31.58 -15.70 21.28
C GLY A 664 -31.73 -14.87 22.57
N SER A 665 -31.30 -15.39 23.72
CA SER A 665 -31.43 -14.79 25.04
C SER A 665 -30.15 -14.10 25.50
N GLU A 666 -30.36 -13.07 26.31
CA GLU A 666 -29.39 -12.20 27.00
C GLU A 666 -28.58 -12.93 28.09
N GLN A 667 -28.24 -14.21 27.90
CA GLN A 667 -27.42 -14.93 28.86
C GLN A 667 -25.98 -14.42 28.82
N ALA A 668 -25.47 -14.07 30.01
CA ALA A 668 -24.08 -13.70 30.18
C ALA A 668 -23.16 -14.84 29.71
N PRO A 669 -22.02 -14.53 29.09
CA PRO A 669 -21.08 -15.55 28.65
C PRO A 669 -20.54 -16.36 29.83
N THR A 670 -20.33 -17.66 29.61
CA THR A 670 -19.51 -18.44 30.54
C THR A 670 -18.08 -17.93 30.44
N THR A 671 -17.53 -17.40 31.54
CA THR A 671 -16.18 -16.80 31.56
C THR A 671 -15.20 -17.75 32.22
N PHE A 672 -14.29 -18.31 31.44
CA PHE A 672 -13.17 -19.10 31.93
C PHE A 672 -12.02 -18.18 32.36
N GLN A 673 -11.62 -18.31 33.63
CA GLN A 673 -10.46 -17.62 34.19
C GLN A 673 -9.31 -18.59 34.44
N GLY A 674 -8.08 -18.08 34.38
CA GLY A 674 -6.89 -18.86 34.76
C GLY A 674 -5.64 -18.58 33.95
N HIS A 675 -5.71 -17.79 32.86
CA HIS A 675 -4.52 -17.23 32.25
C HIS A 675 -4.03 -16.04 33.07
N TYR A 676 -2.71 -15.93 33.25
CA TYR A 676 -2.09 -14.84 34.03
C TYR A 676 -1.64 -13.65 33.17
N ASP A 677 -1.77 -13.79 31.86
CA ASP A 677 -1.45 -12.81 30.85
C ASP A 677 -2.46 -12.94 29.69
N GLY A 678 -2.40 -12.06 28.70
CA GLY A 678 -3.36 -12.02 27.60
C GLY A 678 -3.51 -13.37 26.89
N VAL A 679 -4.74 -13.73 26.54
CA VAL A 679 -5.03 -14.90 25.71
C VAL A 679 -4.67 -14.54 24.27
N THR A 680 -4.00 -15.44 23.54
CA THR A 680 -3.58 -15.23 22.14
C THR A 680 -4.46 -15.96 21.15
N SER A 681 -4.92 -17.16 21.49
CA SER A 681 -5.60 -18.04 20.54
C SER A 681 -6.56 -18.97 21.26
N VAL A 682 -7.73 -19.17 20.66
CA VAL A 682 -8.73 -20.16 21.08
C VAL A 682 -9.12 -21.06 19.90
N SER A 683 -9.40 -22.33 20.16
CA SER A 683 -9.78 -23.29 19.12
C SER A 683 -10.67 -24.39 19.70
N PHE A 684 -11.77 -24.72 19.04
CA PHE A 684 -12.60 -25.87 19.38
C PHE A 684 -12.04 -27.18 18.83
N SER A 685 -12.23 -28.28 19.56
CA SER A 685 -12.04 -29.62 19.02
C SER A 685 -13.11 -29.94 17.96
N VAL A 686 -12.77 -30.85 17.05
CA VAL A 686 -13.66 -31.27 15.95
C VAL A 686 -15.00 -31.81 16.45
N ASP A 687 -15.01 -32.46 17.63
CA ASP A 687 -16.21 -32.99 18.28
C ASP A 687 -16.99 -31.94 19.11
N SER A 688 -16.54 -30.69 19.14
CA SER A 688 -17.10 -29.57 19.92
C SER A 688 -17.10 -29.75 21.44
N LYS A 689 -16.48 -30.81 21.98
CA LYS A 689 -16.49 -31.11 23.43
C LYS A 689 -15.42 -30.38 24.22
N TRP A 690 -14.32 -30.01 23.55
CA TRP A 690 -13.17 -29.35 24.15
C TRP A 690 -12.92 -28.00 23.51
N LEU A 691 -12.57 -27.04 24.34
CA LEU A 691 -12.03 -25.74 23.94
C LEU A 691 -10.59 -25.66 24.40
N ALA A 692 -9.67 -25.33 23.50
CA ALA A 692 -8.29 -25.00 23.83
C ALA A 692 -8.11 -23.49 23.88
N SER A 693 -7.31 -23.00 24.82
CA SER A 693 -6.85 -21.62 24.86
C SER A 693 -5.34 -21.54 25.12
N ALA A 694 -4.69 -20.56 24.50
CA ALA A 694 -3.27 -20.28 24.64
C ALA A 694 -3.06 -18.82 25.04
N GLY A 695 -1.95 -18.52 25.73
CA GLY A 695 -1.67 -17.16 26.19
C GLY A 695 -0.19 -16.78 26.24
N TRP A 696 0.04 -15.49 26.48
CA TRP A 696 1.35 -14.92 26.75
C TRP A 696 1.98 -15.47 28.05
N ASP A 697 1.15 -16.05 28.92
CA ASP A 697 1.56 -16.75 30.14
C ASP A 697 2.25 -18.10 29.88
N ARG A 698 2.51 -18.43 28.60
CA ARG A 698 3.21 -19.64 28.10
C ARG A 698 2.39 -20.93 28.22
N ASN A 699 1.16 -20.85 28.71
CA ASN A 699 0.32 -22.02 28.96
C ASN A 699 -0.63 -22.28 27.80
N ILE A 700 -0.97 -23.57 27.64
CA ILE A 700 -2.15 -24.00 26.89
C ILE A 700 -3.10 -24.66 27.89
N LYS A 701 -4.39 -24.30 27.85
CA LYS A 701 -5.42 -24.83 28.75
C LYS A 701 -6.52 -25.49 27.92
N LEU A 702 -6.94 -26.68 28.32
CA LEU A 702 -8.11 -27.37 27.77
C LEU A 702 -9.28 -27.31 28.74
N TRP A 703 -10.41 -26.86 28.21
CA TRP A 703 -11.68 -26.68 28.92
C TRP A 703 -12.72 -27.64 28.34
N ARG A 704 -13.56 -28.22 29.19
CA ARG A 704 -14.75 -28.96 28.74
C ARG A 704 -15.92 -28.01 28.53
N VAL A 705 -16.59 -28.14 27.39
CA VAL A 705 -17.70 -27.25 27.01
C VAL A 705 -18.99 -27.61 27.77
N GLU A 706 -19.31 -28.90 27.91
CA GLU A 706 -20.60 -29.37 28.46
C GLU A 706 -20.75 -29.25 29.99
N HIS A 707 -19.65 -29.12 30.74
CA HIS A 707 -19.68 -29.16 32.22
C HIS A 707 -19.42 -27.81 32.91
N GLY A 708 -19.22 -26.72 32.15
CA GLY A 708 -18.93 -25.41 32.73
C GLY A 708 -17.69 -25.38 33.64
N LEU A 709 -17.60 -24.34 34.47
CA LEU A 709 -16.44 -23.97 35.31
C LEU A 709 -16.00 -24.99 36.38
N GLU A 710 -16.65 -26.15 36.48
CA GLU A 710 -16.47 -27.09 37.59
C GLU A 710 -15.21 -27.97 37.48
N GLN A 711 -14.44 -27.89 36.39
CA GLN A 711 -13.18 -28.63 36.25
C GLN A 711 -11.98 -27.72 36.03
N VAL A 712 -10.90 -28.00 36.78
CA VAL A 712 -9.57 -27.42 36.55
C VAL A 712 -9.15 -27.80 35.13
N PRO A 713 -8.79 -26.83 34.27
CA PRO A 713 -8.40 -27.14 32.90
C PRO A 713 -7.17 -28.05 32.89
N LYS A 714 -7.10 -28.98 31.94
CA LYS A 714 -5.85 -29.70 31.69
C LYS A 714 -4.84 -28.69 31.14
N ILE A 715 -3.74 -28.48 31.86
CA ILE A 715 -2.71 -27.50 31.49
C ILE A 715 -1.58 -28.22 30.79
N PHE A 716 -1.24 -27.79 29.57
CA PHE A 716 0.00 -28.17 28.90
C PHE A 716 1.02 -27.07 29.09
N GLN A 717 2.07 -27.37 29.84
CA GLN A 717 3.19 -26.48 30.08
C GLN A 717 4.39 -26.84 29.22
N GLY A 718 5.04 -25.78 28.74
CA GLY A 718 6.34 -25.83 28.11
C GLY A 718 7.47 -26.17 29.09
N ARG A 719 8.68 -26.35 28.54
CA ARG A 719 9.91 -26.33 29.35
C ARG A 719 10.17 -24.90 29.87
N ALA A 720 11.04 -24.74 30.86
CA ALA A 720 11.32 -23.43 31.46
C ALA A 720 11.83 -22.36 30.46
N ASP A 721 12.41 -22.78 29.34
CA ASP A 721 12.89 -21.95 28.24
C ASP A 721 11.80 -21.58 27.20
N ASP A 722 10.57 -22.10 27.34
CA ASP A 722 9.49 -21.77 26.42
C ASP A 722 9.05 -20.31 26.56
N ARG A 723 8.92 -19.65 25.42
CA ARG A 723 8.28 -18.33 25.30
C ARG A 723 6.76 -18.47 25.10
N SER A 724 6.08 -17.33 25.00
CA SER A 724 4.64 -17.19 24.76
C SER A 724 4.14 -18.09 23.64
N VAL A 725 2.89 -18.55 23.78
CA VAL A 725 2.20 -19.33 22.75
C VAL A 725 1.35 -18.36 21.93
N TYR A 726 1.52 -18.36 20.61
CA TYR A 726 0.88 -17.40 19.71
C TYR A 726 -0.36 -17.96 19.02
N SER A 727 -0.35 -19.26 18.72
CA SER A 727 -1.45 -19.93 18.00
C SER A 727 -1.57 -21.39 18.40
N ILE A 728 -2.78 -21.92 18.33
CA ILE A 728 -3.10 -23.33 18.56
C ILE A 728 -4.10 -23.83 17.51
N SER A 729 -4.07 -25.13 17.23
CA SER A 729 -5.01 -25.78 16.31
C SER A 729 -5.15 -27.25 16.68
N PHE A 730 -6.37 -27.78 16.64
CA PHE A 730 -6.63 -29.22 16.76
C PHE A 730 -6.42 -29.94 15.43
N SER A 731 -5.95 -31.18 15.47
CA SER A 731 -5.96 -32.05 14.29
C SER A 731 -7.38 -32.51 13.97
N ASN A 732 -7.65 -32.74 12.68
CA ASN A 732 -8.96 -33.18 12.21
C ASN A 732 -9.33 -34.58 12.69
N ASP A 733 -8.35 -35.41 13.04
CA ASP A 733 -8.56 -36.73 13.66
C ASP A 733 -8.77 -36.68 15.18
N GLY A 734 -8.69 -35.50 15.80
CA GLY A 734 -8.90 -35.29 17.24
C GLY A 734 -7.78 -35.81 18.16
N LYS A 735 -6.66 -36.31 17.61
CA LYS A 735 -5.59 -36.95 18.40
C LYS A 735 -4.52 -35.97 18.86
N TRP A 736 -4.35 -34.87 18.16
CA TRP A 736 -3.24 -33.95 18.34
C TRP A 736 -3.70 -32.50 18.52
N LEU A 737 -2.90 -31.76 19.27
CA LEU A 737 -2.98 -30.31 19.36
C LEU A 737 -1.63 -29.73 18.90
N ALA A 738 -1.64 -28.83 17.92
CA ALA A 738 -0.46 -28.06 17.52
C ALA A 738 -0.42 -26.72 18.25
N SER A 739 0.78 -26.18 18.44
CA SER A 739 0.99 -24.88 19.07
C SER A 739 2.19 -24.16 18.48
N GLY A 740 2.00 -22.90 18.06
CA GLY A 740 3.04 -21.99 17.58
C GLY A 740 3.66 -21.20 18.73
N ARG A 741 4.99 -21.17 18.79
CA ARG A 741 5.79 -20.40 19.77
C ARG A 741 6.82 -19.55 19.03
N TRP A 742 7.69 -18.85 19.78
CA TRP A 742 8.66 -17.91 19.22
C TRP A 742 9.52 -18.42 18.06
N ASP A 743 10.07 -19.64 18.07
CA ASP A 743 10.95 -20.13 16.98
C ASP A 743 10.58 -21.56 16.51
N ARG A 744 9.50 -22.12 17.04
CA ARG A 744 9.14 -23.55 16.90
C ARG A 744 7.64 -23.75 16.97
N ALA A 745 7.18 -24.82 16.35
CA ALA A 745 5.89 -25.42 16.64
C ALA A 745 6.05 -26.67 17.51
N LYS A 746 5.07 -26.94 18.38
CA LYS A 746 5.01 -28.15 19.21
C LYS A 746 3.71 -28.91 18.99
N LEU A 747 3.80 -30.24 18.99
CA LEU A 747 2.67 -31.15 18.83
C LEU A 747 2.44 -31.94 20.12
N TRP A 748 1.22 -31.89 20.63
CA TRP A 748 0.79 -32.50 21.90
C TRP A 748 -0.20 -33.63 21.62
N ALA A 749 0.01 -34.80 22.21
CA ALA A 749 -0.95 -35.90 22.16
C ALA A 749 -2.08 -35.68 23.18
N LEU A 750 -3.34 -35.89 22.76
CA LEU A 750 -4.51 -35.67 23.62
C LEU A 750 -4.89 -36.90 24.44
N GLU A 751 -4.68 -38.11 23.91
CA GLU A 751 -5.15 -39.39 24.49
C GLU A 751 -4.15 -40.09 25.44
N SER A 752 -2.88 -39.67 25.50
CA SER A 752 -1.88 -40.37 26.32
C SER A 752 -1.94 -39.94 27.79
N SER A 753 -2.13 -40.91 28.69
CA SER A 753 -2.19 -40.78 30.15
C SER A 753 -0.85 -40.54 30.86
N THR A 754 0.24 -40.35 30.11
CA THR A 754 1.60 -40.10 30.63
C THR A 754 2.14 -38.77 30.12
N GLU A 755 2.96 -38.09 30.94
CA GLU A 755 3.71 -36.89 30.55
C GLU A 755 4.58 -37.18 29.31
N GLN A 756 4.07 -36.89 28.12
CA GLN A 756 4.85 -37.00 26.90
C GLN A 756 5.50 -35.66 26.55
N VAL A 757 6.79 -35.75 26.22
CA VAL A 757 7.53 -34.65 25.61
C VAL A 757 6.90 -34.34 24.24
N PRO A 758 6.43 -33.11 23.99
CA PRO A 758 5.83 -32.77 22.71
C PRO A 758 6.83 -32.92 21.56
N LYS A 759 6.37 -33.34 20.38
CA LYS A 759 7.21 -33.34 19.18
C LYS A 759 7.49 -31.88 18.77
N ILE A 760 8.76 -31.55 18.55
CA ILE A 760 9.20 -30.17 18.28
C ILE A 760 9.58 -30.04 16.81
N PHE A 761 9.01 -29.02 16.16
CA PHE A 761 9.34 -28.61 14.81
C PHE A 761 10.07 -27.27 14.85
N SER A 762 11.40 -27.32 14.77
CA SER A 762 12.29 -26.16 14.85
C SER A 762 12.80 -25.75 13.47
N GLY A 763 12.92 -24.45 13.21
CA GLY A 763 13.50 -23.94 11.97
C GLY A 763 13.10 -22.52 11.60
N HIS A 764 12.15 -21.92 12.32
CA HIS A 764 11.79 -20.52 12.16
C HIS A 764 12.78 -19.61 12.90
N ARG A 765 12.89 -18.35 12.44
CA ARG A 765 13.74 -17.32 13.05
C ARG A 765 12.95 -16.20 13.75
N GLY A 766 11.63 -16.33 13.84
CA GLY A 766 10.72 -15.38 14.46
C GLY A 766 9.40 -16.06 14.84
N ALA A 767 8.53 -15.34 15.55
CA ALA A 767 7.35 -15.93 16.19
C ALA A 767 6.47 -16.70 15.20
N VAL A 768 6.04 -17.91 15.56
CA VAL A 768 5.10 -18.71 14.78
C VAL A 768 3.68 -18.27 15.12
N ASN A 769 3.18 -17.29 14.37
CA ASN A 769 1.90 -16.65 14.59
C ASN A 769 0.69 -17.52 14.23
N SER A 770 0.87 -18.55 13.41
CA SER A 770 -0.23 -19.42 12.99
C SER A 770 0.23 -20.85 12.74
N VAL A 771 -0.59 -21.81 13.16
CA VAL A 771 -0.42 -23.23 12.92
C VAL A 771 -1.72 -23.83 12.40
N ALA A 772 -1.66 -24.67 11.37
CA ALA A 772 -2.86 -25.31 10.80
C ALA A 772 -2.57 -26.73 10.29
N PHE A 773 -3.44 -27.68 10.63
CA PHE A 773 -3.38 -29.04 10.10
C PHE A 773 -4.04 -29.15 8.72
N SER A 774 -3.51 -30.02 7.87
CA SER A 774 -4.22 -30.45 6.67
C SER A 774 -5.43 -31.29 7.04
N ALA A 775 -6.37 -31.39 6.09
CA ALA A 775 -7.63 -32.10 6.33
C ALA A 775 -7.46 -33.59 6.66
N ASP A 776 -6.40 -34.22 6.16
CA ASP A 776 -6.01 -35.61 6.41
C ASP A 776 -5.14 -35.79 7.67
N SER A 777 -4.82 -34.70 8.38
CA SER A 777 -3.93 -34.66 9.54
C SER A 777 -2.54 -35.27 9.28
N GLN A 778 -2.05 -35.24 8.04
CA GLN A 778 -0.70 -35.69 7.69
C GLN A 778 0.32 -34.54 7.63
N TRP A 779 -0.17 -33.30 7.48
CA TRP A 779 0.65 -32.11 7.33
C TRP A 779 0.33 -31.05 8.37
N LEU A 780 1.35 -30.28 8.72
CA LEU A 780 1.23 -29.06 9.51
C LEU A 780 1.83 -27.91 8.72
N ALA A 781 1.08 -26.81 8.59
CA ALA A 781 1.59 -25.54 8.06
C ALA A 781 1.87 -24.59 9.23
N THR A 782 2.98 -23.86 9.17
CA THR A 782 3.36 -22.87 10.18
C THR A 782 3.74 -21.55 9.51
N GLY A 783 3.04 -20.47 9.84
CA GLY A 783 3.36 -19.11 9.39
C GLY A 783 4.09 -18.32 10.48
N SER A 784 5.11 -17.56 10.10
CA SER A 784 6.02 -16.88 11.06
C SER A 784 6.32 -15.42 10.73
N GLU A 785 6.77 -14.68 11.74
CA GLU A 785 7.39 -13.35 11.61
C GLU A 785 8.71 -13.34 10.84
N ASP A 786 9.33 -14.50 10.61
CA ASP A 786 10.50 -14.60 9.74
C ASP A 786 10.18 -14.48 8.23
N LYS A 787 8.93 -14.12 7.90
CA LYS A 787 8.39 -13.98 6.54
C LYS A 787 8.39 -15.29 5.76
N THR A 788 8.30 -16.43 6.46
CA THR A 788 8.20 -17.74 5.82
C THR A 788 6.98 -18.52 6.28
N VAL A 789 6.51 -19.39 5.38
CA VAL A 789 5.60 -20.47 5.72
C VAL A 789 6.33 -21.79 5.54
N LYS A 790 6.31 -22.64 6.56
CA LYS A 790 6.92 -23.98 6.51
C LYS A 790 5.85 -25.05 6.53
N LEU A 791 6.02 -26.04 5.66
CA LEU A 791 5.19 -27.24 5.64
C LEU A 791 5.97 -28.41 6.23
N TRP A 792 5.35 -29.09 7.19
CA TRP A 792 5.91 -30.20 7.94
C TRP A 792 5.11 -31.46 7.66
N SER A 793 5.80 -32.53 7.32
CA SER A 793 5.17 -33.86 7.25
C SER A 793 5.18 -34.48 8.64
N LEU A 794 4.01 -34.81 9.16
CA LEU A 794 3.88 -35.43 10.48
C LEU A 794 4.44 -36.86 10.51
N PRO A 795 4.20 -37.72 9.48
CA PRO A 795 4.86 -39.02 9.37
C PRO A 795 6.39 -38.94 9.31
N LEU A 796 6.94 -38.04 8.48
CA LEU A 796 8.39 -37.92 8.31
C LEU A 796 9.05 -37.14 9.46
N GLY A 797 8.31 -36.29 10.16
CA GLY A 797 8.80 -35.46 11.26
C GLY A 797 9.74 -34.33 10.86
N GLN A 798 9.75 -33.93 9.60
CA GLN A 798 10.67 -32.91 9.07
C GLN A 798 9.94 -31.87 8.21
N CYS A 799 10.60 -30.72 8.00
CA CYS A 799 10.14 -29.70 7.05
C CYS A 799 10.34 -30.22 5.62
N VAL A 800 9.28 -30.18 4.83
CA VAL A 800 9.27 -30.67 3.45
C VAL A 800 9.48 -29.52 2.47
N THR A 801 8.91 -28.34 2.76
CA THR A 801 9.09 -27.15 1.93
C THR A 801 8.97 -25.86 2.75
N THR A 802 9.62 -24.80 2.28
CA THR A 802 9.60 -23.45 2.87
C THR A 802 9.26 -22.43 1.79
N ILE A 803 8.15 -21.73 1.98
CA ILE A 803 7.68 -20.65 1.12
C ILE A 803 8.26 -19.34 1.67
N LYS A 804 8.94 -18.54 0.83
CA LYS A 804 9.69 -17.34 1.23
C LYS A 804 9.22 -16.03 0.57
N ASP A 805 8.25 -16.10 -0.33
CA ASP A 805 7.81 -14.95 -1.12
C ASP A 805 6.80 -14.06 -0.39
N PHE A 806 7.20 -13.55 0.78
CA PHE A 806 6.38 -12.67 1.61
C PHE A 806 7.16 -11.42 1.99
N ASN A 807 6.51 -10.25 1.92
CA ASN A 807 7.15 -8.97 2.26
C ASN A 807 6.95 -8.58 3.74
N GLY A 808 6.05 -9.26 4.43
CA GLY A 808 5.70 -9.03 5.83
C GLY A 808 5.56 -10.33 6.63
N PHE A 809 5.23 -10.19 7.91
CA PHE A 809 4.96 -11.32 8.79
C PHE A 809 3.76 -12.11 8.33
N ILE A 810 3.79 -13.42 8.51
CA ILE A 810 2.61 -14.26 8.27
C ILE A 810 1.81 -14.27 9.56
N TYR A 811 0.53 -13.89 9.49
CA TYR A 811 -0.36 -13.87 10.65
C TYR A 811 -1.32 -15.04 10.67
N SER A 812 -1.71 -15.57 9.51
CA SER A 812 -2.64 -16.70 9.44
C SER A 812 -2.38 -17.61 8.25
N VAL A 813 -2.51 -18.92 8.47
CA VAL A 813 -2.43 -19.97 7.44
C VAL A 813 -3.58 -20.95 7.60
N VAL A 814 -4.19 -21.38 6.50
CA VAL A 814 -5.28 -22.38 6.48
C VAL A 814 -5.14 -23.30 5.28
N TRP A 815 -5.54 -24.55 5.44
CA TRP A 815 -5.56 -25.53 4.36
C TRP A 815 -6.92 -25.56 3.67
N GLN A 816 -6.92 -25.50 2.35
CA GLN A 816 -8.10 -25.68 1.51
C GLN A 816 -8.05 -27.08 0.91
N LYS A 817 -9.07 -27.89 1.20
CA LYS A 817 -9.26 -29.20 0.60
C LYS A 817 -10.09 -29.04 -0.67
N LEU A 818 -9.59 -29.53 -1.79
CA LEU A 818 -10.38 -29.64 -3.02
C LEU A 818 -10.75 -31.09 -3.29
N GLU A 819 -11.76 -31.28 -4.13
CA GLU A 819 -12.02 -32.58 -4.75
C GLU A 819 -10.79 -33.01 -5.60
N GLU A 820 -10.59 -34.31 -5.80
CA GLU A 820 -9.44 -34.90 -6.56
C GLU A 820 -8.08 -35.00 -5.84
N GLY A 821 -7.98 -34.71 -4.54
CA GLY A 821 -6.73 -34.88 -3.78
C GLY A 821 -5.70 -33.76 -3.97
N LYS A 822 -6.06 -32.70 -4.71
CA LYS A 822 -5.31 -31.45 -4.76
C LYS A 822 -5.45 -30.72 -3.42
N THR A 823 -4.33 -30.25 -2.89
CA THR A 823 -4.28 -29.55 -1.61
C THR A 823 -3.75 -28.15 -1.83
N HIS A 824 -4.53 -27.16 -1.42
CA HIS A 824 -4.15 -25.76 -1.48
C HIS A 824 -3.90 -25.23 -0.08
N LEU A 825 -3.00 -24.26 0.01
CA LEU A 825 -2.71 -23.52 1.22
C LEU A 825 -3.06 -22.06 0.99
N ILE A 826 -3.81 -21.47 1.91
CA ILE A 826 -4.11 -20.03 1.89
C ILE A 826 -3.36 -19.37 3.04
N THR A 827 -2.71 -18.26 2.74
CA THR A 827 -1.85 -17.53 3.68
C THR A 827 -2.21 -16.06 3.69
N ALA A 828 -2.17 -15.42 4.85
CA ALA A 828 -2.43 -14.00 5.02
C ALA A 828 -1.44 -13.36 6.01
N GLY A 829 -1.12 -12.09 5.80
CA GLY A 829 -0.07 -11.45 6.59
C GLY A 829 -0.02 -9.92 6.56
N ALA A 830 1.08 -9.41 7.12
CA ALA A 830 1.34 -7.99 7.30
C ALA A 830 1.51 -7.22 5.98
N ASP A 831 1.76 -7.92 4.87
CA ASP A 831 1.85 -7.30 3.55
C ASP A 831 0.49 -7.05 2.88
N LYS A 832 -0.61 -7.17 3.65
CA LYS A 832 -1.99 -6.83 3.25
C LYS A 832 -2.60 -7.80 2.24
N THR A 833 -1.88 -8.89 1.96
CA THR A 833 -2.29 -9.85 0.93
C THR A 833 -2.83 -11.14 1.55
N ILE A 834 -3.73 -11.75 0.80
CA ILE A 834 -4.13 -13.14 0.94
C ILE A 834 -3.60 -13.85 -0.30
N ARG A 835 -2.90 -14.97 -0.12
CA ARG A 835 -2.33 -15.76 -1.22
C ARG A 835 -2.82 -17.19 -1.16
N LYS A 836 -3.12 -17.77 -2.33
CA LYS A 836 -3.50 -19.17 -2.51
C LYS A 836 -2.38 -19.89 -3.25
N TRP A 837 -1.87 -20.93 -2.61
CA TRP A 837 -0.76 -21.75 -3.07
C TRP A 837 -1.25 -23.16 -3.38
N ARG A 838 -0.92 -23.67 -4.56
CA ARG A 838 -1.10 -25.07 -4.91
C ARG A 838 0.15 -25.83 -4.49
N ILE A 839 -0.03 -26.90 -3.72
CA ILE A 839 1.08 -27.75 -3.28
C ILE A 839 1.18 -28.95 -4.22
N GLU A 840 2.31 -29.10 -4.91
CA GLU A 840 2.59 -30.21 -5.83
C GLU A 840 3.87 -30.93 -5.45
N GLY A 841 3.94 -32.25 -5.70
CA GLY A 841 5.13 -33.06 -5.49
C GLY A 841 4.85 -34.51 -5.11
N GLU A 842 5.88 -35.35 -5.17
CA GLU A 842 5.83 -36.76 -4.78
C GLU A 842 6.96 -37.12 -3.80
N GLU A 843 6.60 -38.03 -2.87
CA GLU A 843 7.39 -38.78 -1.88
C GLU A 843 8.37 -38.04 -0.95
N LYS A 844 9.07 -36.96 -1.36
CA LYS A 844 10.00 -36.18 -0.51
C LYS A 844 10.23 -34.71 -0.91
N LYS A 845 9.82 -34.26 -2.11
CA LYS A 845 10.05 -32.89 -2.57
C LYS A 845 8.71 -32.28 -3.01
N TYR A 846 8.29 -31.26 -2.27
CA TYR A 846 7.05 -30.55 -2.55
C TYR A 846 7.36 -29.10 -2.85
N GLU A 847 6.69 -28.56 -3.85
CA GLU A 847 6.82 -27.18 -4.31
C GLU A 847 5.47 -26.49 -4.13
N ALA A 848 5.52 -25.24 -3.67
CA ALA A 848 4.35 -24.41 -3.48
C ALA A 848 4.28 -23.41 -4.63
N VAL A 849 3.25 -23.52 -5.44
CA VAL A 849 3.04 -22.72 -6.65
C VAL A 849 1.97 -21.68 -6.37
N LEU A 850 2.28 -20.40 -6.56
CA LEU A 850 1.30 -19.33 -6.37
C LEU A 850 0.25 -19.36 -7.49
N GLU A 851 -1.02 -19.51 -7.11
CA GLU A 851 -2.15 -19.46 -8.04
C GLU A 851 -2.90 -18.13 -8.00
N TRP A 852 -3.04 -17.54 -6.82
CA TRP A 852 -3.81 -16.30 -6.67
C TRP A 852 -3.29 -15.43 -5.52
N THR A 853 -3.47 -14.10 -5.65
CA THR A 853 -3.22 -13.12 -4.60
C THR A 853 -4.31 -12.04 -4.61
N SER A 854 -4.81 -11.63 -3.43
CA SER A 854 -5.89 -10.64 -3.28
C SER A 854 -5.47 -9.21 -3.61
N TYR A 855 -4.18 -8.92 -3.49
CA TYR A 855 -3.60 -7.61 -3.74
C TYR A 855 -2.12 -7.77 -3.99
N GLN A 856 -1.54 -6.92 -4.83
CA GLN A 856 -0.10 -6.83 -5.00
C GLN A 856 0.26 -5.37 -5.24
N ALA A 857 0.93 -4.73 -4.29
CA ALA A 857 1.44 -3.37 -4.47
C ALA A 857 2.85 -3.35 -5.05
N MET A 858 3.60 -4.44 -4.83
CA MET A 858 5.06 -4.43 -4.86
C MET A 858 5.61 -5.46 -5.83
N LEU A 859 6.66 -5.07 -6.55
CA LEU A 859 7.38 -5.96 -7.47
C LEU A 859 8.04 -7.09 -6.67
N MET A 860 7.75 -8.34 -7.03
CA MET A 860 8.43 -9.52 -6.52
C MET A 860 9.32 -10.09 -7.62
N ALA A 861 10.61 -10.29 -7.36
CA ALA A 861 11.55 -10.83 -8.34
C ALA A 861 12.55 -11.81 -7.69
N THR A 862 12.16 -12.44 -6.59
CA THR A 862 12.98 -13.43 -5.86
C THR A 862 13.46 -14.50 -6.83
N GLU A 863 14.77 -14.70 -6.94
CA GLU A 863 15.36 -15.72 -7.82
C GLU A 863 14.95 -15.60 -9.31
N ALA A 864 14.46 -14.44 -9.77
CA ALA A 864 14.22 -14.20 -11.18
C ALA A 864 15.56 -14.19 -11.94
N HIS A 865 15.65 -14.93 -13.04
CA HIS A 865 16.88 -15.06 -13.82
C HIS A 865 16.90 -14.08 -14.99
N LEU A 866 17.88 -13.18 -15.01
CA LEU A 866 18.08 -12.23 -16.10
C LEU A 866 19.52 -12.31 -16.61
N LYS A 867 19.83 -13.35 -17.39
CA LYS A 867 21.13 -13.50 -18.04
C LYS A 867 21.09 -12.88 -19.43
N GLY A 868 21.96 -11.91 -19.73
CA GLY A 868 22.04 -11.32 -21.08
C GLY A 868 20.83 -10.49 -21.53
N ALA A 869 19.99 -10.01 -20.60
CA ALA A 869 18.83 -9.17 -20.93
C ALA A 869 19.25 -7.87 -21.64
N VAL A 870 18.59 -7.53 -22.75
CA VAL A 870 19.00 -6.43 -23.65
C VAL A 870 18.19 -5.17 -23.34
N GLY A 871 18.87 -4.03 -23.17
CA GLY A 871 18.22 -2.73 -23.01
C GLY A 871 17.63 -2.46 -21.61
N LEU A 872 17.88 -3.36 -20.64
CA LEU A 872 17.55 -3.12 -19.24
C LEU A 872 18.39 -1.94 -18.70
N SER A 873 17.73 -0.94 -18.12
CA SER A 873 18.44 0.20 -17.53
C SER A 873 19.20 -0.22 -16.28
N GLU A 874 20.33 0.45 -16.00
CA GLU A 874 21.15 0.22 -14.79
C GLU A 874 20.31 0.34 -13.50
N MET A 875 19.38 1.29 -13.46
CA MET A 875 18.45 1.52 -12.36
C MET A 875 17.48 0.34 -12.17
N ASN A 876 16.88 -0.16 -13.25
CA ASN A 876 15.99 -1.31 -13.19
C ASN A 876 16.75 -2.58 -12.79
N ALA A 877 17.99 -2.74 -13.25
CA ALA A 877 18.84 -3.85 -12.83
C ALA A 877 19.16 -3.80 -11.33
N GLN A 878 19.47 -2.62 -10.77
CA GLN A 878 19.64 -2.45 -9.33
C GLN A 878 18.35 -2.76 -8.56
N LEU A 879 17.20 -2.25 -9.01
CA LEU A 879 15.91 -2.52 -8.40
C LEU A 879 15.63 -4.03 -8.37
N LEU A 880 15.79 -4.72 -9.50
CA LEU A 880 15.55 -6.16 -9.59
C LEU A 880 16.50 -6.96 -8.68
N ARG A 881 17.78 -6.59 -8.59
CA ARG A 881 18.72 -7.19 -7.63
C ARG A 881 18.26 -6.99 -6.17
N GLN A 882 17.80 -5.77 -5.83
CA GLN A 882 17.21 -5.49 -4.50
C GLN A 882 15.93 -6.28 -4.23
N ARG A 883 15.21 -6.69 -5.29
CA ARG A 883 14.05 -7.60 -5.22
C ARG A 883 14.42 -9.08 -5.31
N GLY A 884 15.70 -9.43 -5.24
CA GLY A 884 16.19 -10.81 -5.20
C GLY A 884 16.48 -11.45 -6.55
N ALA A 885 16.45 -10.70 -7.65
CA ALA A 885 16.74 -11.24 -8.98
C ALA A 885 18.23 -11.53 -9.17
N VAL A 886 18.53 -12.61 -9.89
CA VAL A 886 19.87 -13.00 -10.30
C VAL A 886 20.13 -12.46 -11.71
N ILE A 887 20.92 -11.39 -11.79
CA ILE A 887 21.26 -10.71 -13.05
C ILE A 887 22.73 -10.98 -13.40
N GLN A 888 22.96 -11.61 -14.56
CA GLN A 888 24.29 -12.02 -15.05
C GLN A 888 24.65 -11.37 -16.39
#